data_AF-A0A6L3FBL9-F1
#
_entry.id   AF-A0A6L3FBL9-F1
#
_cell.length_a   1.000
_cell.length_b   1.000
_cell.length_c   1.000
_cell.angle_alpha   90.00
_cell.angle_beta   90.00
_cell.angle_gamma   90.00
#
_symmetry.space_group_name_H-M   'P 1'
#
loop_
_entity.id
_entity.type
_entity.pdbx_description
1 polymer ?
#
loop_
_entity_poly.entity_id
_entity_poly.type
_entity_poly.pdbx_seq_one_letter_code
_entity_poly.pdbx_strand_id
1 'polypeptide(L)'
;MLKIRRWYIFLVSAISLHVVTWGIIALLRNLFISGLDAQKTQIALEIAIIIIGLPFYLVHWLWAQRLAQKDDEERLSDLRSFYLYGMMVGFLAPFANSAFNLIAEVMRQLLKVERRRYYFSELSFSEMILYFFVALVVLGLFWFYHYRLVLAEHVSQTNGRTLARRIYTYGFSAVGLTLTIIGLSSLVNWVLFQFGDSNRTELGLPTILSQLIIGVPLWIGFWRQGQHLFTQKAVEQESALRKFYLYMAVFVGVITAVTTTTVIFAEWLRELLGLTTTGDIRDPLSVIVGAIILWIFHAYALREDADTASERPRQAGIRRLYLYLVAGVGLAAFLIGLAGDISVLLRTLAEKSAISSGLRDELAWYTASLIAGLPVWLIPWQKSQSAAEDSPSRADERRSLARRIYLYFYLFLAAMTMLSSAIYIVSQVVELILGSRNADYLLSDLGQAIAFTLIAVGVWAYHWSILQADGRFLQQAETQQLKALRVAVLDDGANGMGAAICNNLTRELPQVTLQQYNLRTNEPTESTEQPPLVEVLAEADVIIGPWTMVVEKEVGEEVVTAVATSPAQKLLIPVQEKDWHWVGISRMNAEKAVEETIHAVKQIAAGEKVTQKRSLGAGSIIAIIIAILLVLFAVIPFIIYLISEVL
;
A
#
# COMPACT_ATOMS: atom_id res chain seq x y z
N MET A 1 -29.21 4.21 11.08
CA MET A 1 -29.06 4.78 12.45
C MET A 1 -28.01 4.06 13.30
N LEU A 2 -28.01 2.72 13.39
CA LEU A 2 -27.05 1.94 14.20
C LEU A 2 -25.57 2.28 13.93
N LYS A 3 -25.15 2.36 12.66
CA LYS A 3 -23.75 2.69 12.30
C LYS A 3 -23.32 4.08 12.79
N ILE A 4 -24.18 5.09 12.66
CA ILE A 4 -23.88 6.48 13.09
C ILE A 4 -23.71 6.55 14.61
N ARG A 5 -24.59 5.87 15.36
CA ARG A 5 -24.48 5.77 16.82
C ARG A 5 -23.14 5.18 17.24
N ARG A 6 -22.71 4.06 16.64
CA ARG A 6 -21.43 3.42 16.97
C ARG A 6 -20.26 4.35 16.73
N TRP A 7 -20.23 5.04 15.58
CA TRP A 7 -19.21 6.04 15.26
C TRP A 7 -19.15 7.16 16.30
N TYR A 8 -20.29 7.75 16.63
CA TYR A 8 -20.37 8.79 17.66
C TYR A 8 -19.79 8.33 18.99
N ILE A 9 -20.24 7.18 19.50
CA ILE A 9 -19.82 6.67 20.82
C ILE A 9 -18.31 6.44 20.88
N PHE A 10 -17.74 5.73 19.90
CA PHE A 10 -16.32 5.39 19.92
C PHE A 10 -15.43 6.59 19.63
N LEU A 11 -15.84 7.52 18.76
CA LEU A 11 -15.09 8.74 18.48
C LEU A 11 -15.04 9.66 19.70
N VAL A 12 -16.18 9.91 20.33
CA VAL A 12 -16.25 10.74 21.55
C VAL A 12 -15.46 10.10 22.68
N SER A 13 -15.57 8.77 22.85
CA SER A 13 -14.79 8.03 23.86
C SER A 13 -13.28 8.16 23.60
N ALA A 14 -12.84 8.06 22.34
CA ALA A 14 -11.42 8.11 22.00
C ALA A 14 -10.83 9.51 22.26
N ILE A 15 -11.52 10.56 21.82
CA ILE A 15 -11.08 11.95 21.98
C ILE A 15 -11.07 12.32 23.47
N SER A 16 -12.19 12.11 24.18
CA SER A 16 -12.29 12.46 25.60
C SER A 16 -11.25 11.71 26.44
N LEU A 17 -10.98 10.44 26.15
CA LEU A 17 -9.96 9.68 26.88
C LEU A 17 -8.54 10.22 26.63
N HIS A 18 -8.19 10.56 25.38
CA HIS A 18 -6.88 11.17 25.11
C HIS A 18 -6.73 12.53 25.79
N VAL A 19 -7.76 13.37 25.73
CA VAL A 19 -7.78 14.68 26.41
C VAL A 19 -7.55 14.51 27.91
N VAL A 20 -8.26 13.58 28.56
CA VAL A 20 -8.07 13.28 29.99
C VAL A 20 -6.68 12.71 30.26
N THR A 21 -6.18 11.82 29.40
CA THR A 21 -4.85 11.21 29.57
C THR A 21 -3.75 12.28 29.56
N TRP A 22 -3.76 13.17 28.56
CA TRP A 22 -2.78 14.25 28.48
C TRP A 22 -2.96 15.28 29.59
N GLY A 23 -4.21 15.59 29.97
CA GLY A 23 -4.48 16.46 31.12
C GLY A 23 -3.94 15.89 32.44
N ILE A 24 -4.09 14.58 32.67
CA ILE A 24 -3.48 13.91 33.83
C ILE A 24 -1.96 14.01 33.79
N ILE A 25 -1.32 13.71 32.64
CA ILE A 25 0.14 13.78 32.51
C ILE A 25 0.65 15.20 32.75
N ALA A 26 0.02 16.20 32.13
CA ALA A 26 0.36 17.61 32.28
C ALA A 26 0.16 18.10 33.71
N LEU A 27 -0.97 17.77 34.33
CA LEU A 27 -1.26 18.11 35.73
C LEU A 27 -0.20 17.54 36.66
N LEU A 28 0.10 16.24 36.56
CA LEU A 28 1.09 15.58 37.40
C LEU A 28 2.49 16.19 37.21
N ARG A 29 2.88 16.50 35.98
CA ARG A 29 4.15 17.20 35.70
C ARG A 29 4.19 18.57 36.37
N ASN A 30 3.16 19.39 36.19
CA ASN A 30 3.08 20.73 36.75
C ASN A 30 2.99 20.75 38.29
N LEU A 31 2.47 19.68 38.91
CA LEU A 31 2.41 19.57 40.37
C LEU A 31 3.72 19.07 41.00
N PHE A 32 4.43 18.17 40.33
CA PHE A 32 5.60 17.49 40.93
C PHE A 32 6.96 18.00 40.43
N ILE A 33 6.99 18.80 39.36
CA ILE A 33 8.23 19.29 38.75
C ILE A 33 8.32 20.81 38.92
N SER A 34 9.10 21.23 39.91
CA SER A 34 9.31 22.65 40.24
C SER A 34 9.92 23.45 39.10
N GLY A 35 10.87 22.88 38.37
CA GLY A 35 11.57 23.55 37.27
C GLY A 35 10.72 23.84 36.03
N LEU A 36 9.44 23.43 35.99
CA LEU A 36 8.51 23.85 34.94
C LEU A 36 7.91 25.24 35.18
N ASP A 37 8.06 25.80 36.40
CA ASP A 37 7.48 27.08 36.84
C ASP A 37 6.01 27.26 36.38
N ALA A 38 5.21 26.20 36.58
CA ALA A 38 3.86 26.13 36.04
C ALA A 38 2.96 27.21 36.65
N GLN A 39 2.37 28.04 35.79
CA GLN A 39 1.44 29.06 36.25
C GLN A 39 0.20 28.42 36.88
N LYS A 40 -0.35 29.02 37.93
CA LYS A 40 -1.59 28.55 38.58
C LYS A 40 -2.75 28.40 37.57
N THR A 41 -2.76 29.22 36.52
CA THR A 41 -3.71 29.16 35.40
C THR A 41 -3.58 27.87 34.59
N GLN A 42 -2.36 27.37 34.35
CA GLN A 42 -2.12 26.11 33.66
C GLN A 42 -2.60 24.92 34.52
N ILE A 43 -2.26 24.90 35.81
CA ILE A 43 -2.74 23.85 36.73
C ILE A 43 -4.27 23.84 36.79
N ALA A 44 -4.91 25.01 36.89
CA ALA A 44 -6.37 25.13 36.88
C ALA A 44 -6.99 24.64 35.56
N LEU A 45 -6.35 24.92 34.42
CA LEU A 45 -6.79 24.43 33.11
C LEU A 45 -6.75 22.90 33.05
N GLU A 46 -5.65 22.26 33.50
CA GLU A 46 -5.55 20.80 33.48
C GLU A 46 -6.57 20.13 34.42
N ILE A 47 -6.82 20.72 35.60
CA ILE A 47 -7.89 20.26 36.49
C ILE A 47 -9.25 20.38 35.81
N ALA A 48 -9.54 21.51 35.14
CA ALA A 48 -10.80 21.70 34.41
C ALA A 48 -10.96 20.68 33.28
N ILE A 49 -9.90 20.40 32.53
CA ILE A 49 -9.86 19.38 31.47
C ILE A 49 -10.24 18.01 32.03
N ILE A 50 -9.72 17.62 33.20
CA ILE A 50 -10.03 16.33 33.83
C ILE A 50 -11.47 16.31 34.38
N ILE A 51 -11.89 17.35 35.10
CA ILE A 51 -13.23 17.44 35.70
C ILE A 51 -14.32 17.37 34.62
N ILE A 52 -14.10 17.98 33.46
CA ILE A 52 -15.06 17.96 32.34
C ILE A 52 -14.86 16.70 31.49
N GLY A 53 -13.64 16.39 31.09
CA GLY A 53 -13.34 15.31 30.15
C GLY A 53 -13.64 13.91 30.70
N LEU A 54 -13.36 13.65 31.98
CA LEU A 54 -13.51 12.32 32.57
C LEU A 54 -14.99 11.88 32.62
N PRO A 55 -15.95 12.70 33.10
CA PRO A 55 -17.37 12.35 33.01
C PRO A 55 -17.84 12.13 31.57
N PHE A 56 -17.40 12.97 30.62
CA PHE A 56 -17.72 12.78 29.20
C PHE A 56 -17.26 11.42 28.68
N TYR A 57 -16.01 11.04 28.97
CA TYR A 57 -15.49 9.71 28.63
C TYR A 57 -16.31 8.59 29.29
N LEU A 58 -16.49 8.66 30.62
CA LEU A 58 -17.15 7.60 31.39
C LEU A 58 -18.58 7.36 30.92
N VAL A 59 -19.36 8.40 30.66
CA VAL A 59 -20.74 8.28 30.17
C VAL A 59 -20.78 7.52 28.84
N HIS A 60 -19.97 7.91 27.86
CA HIS A 60 -19.96 7.29 26.53
C HIS A 60 -19.37 5.88 26.56
N TRP A 61 -18.31 5.68 27.35
CA TRP A 61 -17.66 4.39 27.46
C TRP A 61 -18.53 3.36 28.19
N LEU A 62 -19.14 3.74 29.31
CA LEU A 62 -20.07 2.86 30.03
C LEU A 62 -21.31 2.56 29.18
N TRP A 63 -21.77 3.52 28.37
CA TRP A 63 -22.83 3.25 27.39
C TRP A 63 -22.40 2.22 26.36
N ALA A 64 -21.19 2.34 25.79
CA ALA A 64 -20.61 1.37 24.87
C ALA A 64 -20.49 -0.03 25.50
N GLN A 65 -20.05 -0.11 26.76
CA GLN A 65 -19.92 -1.38 27.48
C GLN A 65 -21.27 -2.04 27.75
N ARG A 66 -22.27 -1.26 28.20
CA ARG A 66 -23.63 -1.77 28.41
C ARG A 66 -24.24 -2.31 27.12
N LEU A 67 -24.00 -1.65 25.99
CA LEU A 67 -24.44 -2.13 24.67
C LEU A 67 -23.76 -3.45 24.30
N ALA A 68 -22.43 -3.53 24.43
CA ALA A 68 -21.67 -4.75 24.14
C ALA A 68 -21.99 -5.93 25.08
N GLN A 69 -22.47 -5.66 26.29
CA GLN A 69 -22.94 -6.70 27.21
C GLN A 69 -24.32 -7.26 26.83
N LYS A 70 -25.16 -6.44 26.19
CA LYS A 70 -26.55 -6.81 25.83
C LYS A 70 -26.68 -7.41 24.44
N ASP A 71 -25.78 -7.05 23.52
CA ASP A 71 -25.88 -7.40 22.11
C ASP A 71 -24.52 -7.86 21.55
N ASP A 72 -24.51 -9.09 21.04
CA ASP A 72 -23.33 -9.70 20.42
C ASP A 72 -22.88 -8.96 19.16
N GLU A 73 -23.79 -8.32 18.42
CA GLU A 73 -23.43 -7.51 17.25
C GLU A 73 -22.65 -6.23 17.63
N GLU A 74 -22.94 -5.67 18.80
CA GLU A 74 -22.20 -4.52 19.33
C GLU A 74 -20.82 -4.95 19.83
N ARG A 75 -20.76 -6.10 20.52
CA ARG A 75 -19.51 -6.70 21.02
C ARG A 75 -18.57 -7.11 19.89
N LEU A 76 -19.11 -7.69 18.82
CA LEU A 76 -18.36 -8.19 17.67
C LEU A 76 -18.15 -7.13 16.58
N SER A 77 -18.59 -5.90 16.81
CA SER A 77 -18.46 -4.84 15.81
C SER A 77 -16.99 -4.55 15.47
N ASP A 78 -16.71 -4.43 14.17
CA ASP A 78 -15.37 -4.08 13.68
C ASP A 78 -14.90 -2.75 14.27
N LEU A 79 -15.81 -1.78 14.43
CA LEU A 79 -15.49 -0.46 14.98
C LEU A 79 -15.01 -0.52 16.44
N ARG A 80 -15.59 -1.42 17.27
CA ARG A 80 -15.09 -1.63 18.63
C ARG A 80 -13.66 -2.17 18.63
N SER A 81 -13.36 -3.09 17.72
CA SER A 81 -12.01 -3.63 17.58
C SER A 81 -11.02 -2.55 17.14
N PHE A 82 -11.39 -1.73 16.15
CA PHE A 82 -10.56 -0.60 15.73
C PHE A 82 -10.38 0.44 16.83
N TYR A 83 -11.41 0.72 17.63
CA TYR A 83 -11.29 1.56 18.81
C TYR A 83 -10.27 0.99 19.81
N LEU A 84 -10.41 -0.27 20.22
CA LEU A 84 -9.54 -0.87 21.23
C LEU A 84 -8.06 -0.89 20.80
N TYR A 85 -7.78 -1.40 19.60
CA TYR A 85 -6.41 -1.39 19.06
C TYR A 85 -5.92 0.03 18.77
N GLY A 86 -6.79 0.93 18.31
CA GLY A 86 -6.46 2.34 18.09
C GLY A 86 -6.03 3.06 19.38
N MET A 87 -6.75 2.84 20.48
CA MET A 87 -6.36 3.35 21.80
C MET A 87 -5.03 2.74 22.27
N MET A 88 -4.83 1.43 22.07
CA MET A 88 -3.54 0.79 22.38
C MET A 88 -2.38 1.40 21.57
N VAL A 89 -2.58 1.74 20.30
CA VAL A 89 -1.58 2.49 19.51
C VAL A 89 -1.35 3.87 20.12
N GLY A 90 -2.43 4.62 20.39
CA GLY A 90 -2.41 5.97 20.93
C GLY A 90 -1.70 6.10 22.28
N PHE A 91 -1.63 5.03 23.06
CA PHE A 91 -0.86 4.99 24.32
C PHE A 91 0.54 4.40 24.18
N LEU A 92 0.71 3.32 23.41
CA LEU A 92 2.01 2.65 23.32
C LEU A 92 3.04 3.46 22.52
N ALA A 93 2.61 4.22 21.51
CA ALA A 93 3.52 5.09 20.75
C ALA A 93 4.16 6.20 21.61
N PRO A 94 3.40 7.06 22.32
CA PRO A 94 4.00 8.04 23.22
C PRO A 94 4.68 7.41 24.44
N PHE A 95 4.28 6.21 24.86
CA PHE A 95 5.00 5.44 25.88
C PHE A 95 6.41 5.09 25.39
N ALA A 96 6.54 4.51 24.19
CA ALA A 96 7.83 4.16 23.60
C ALA A 96 8.72 5.41 23.43
N ASN A 97 8.14 6.53 22.99
CA ASN A 97 8.86 7.81 22.91
C ASN A 97 9.34 8.31 24.28
N SER A 98 8.50 8.24 25.31
CA SER A 98 8.87 8.65 26.67
C SER A 98 9.95 7.73 27.24
N ALA A 99 9.89 6.43 26.95
CA ALA A 99 10.88 5.45 27.38
C ALA A 99 12.23 5.70 26.70
N PHE A 100 12.21 5.97 25.39
CA PHE A 100 13.38 6.34 24.62
C PHE A 100 14.09 7.56 25.24
N ASN A 101 13.34 8.64 25.48
CA ASN A 101 13.91 9.86 26.03
C ASN A 101 14.43 9.69 27.47
N LEU A 102 13.72 8.91 28.31
CA LEU A 102 14.18 8.58 29.65
C LEU A 102 15.51 7.81 29.61
N ILE A 103 15.61 6.77 28.78
CA ILE A 103 16.83 5.97 28.64
C ILE A 103 17.95 6.84 28.10
N ALA A 104 17.68 7.70 27.11
CA ALA A 104 18.68 8.60 26.55
C ALA A 104 19.24 9.54 27.62
N GLU A 105 18.38 10.10 28.47
CA GLU A 105 18.84 10.99 29.55
C GLU A 105 19.66 10.24 30.61
N VAL A 106 19.22 9.04 31.01
CA VAL A 106 20.00 8.19 31.92
C VAL A 106 21.36 7.83 31.31
N MET A 107 21.40 7.48 30.03
CA MET A 107 22.65 7.16 29.33
C MET A 107 23.57 8.37 29.20
N ARG A 108 23.04 9.57 28.92
CA ARG A 108 23.84 10.82 28.91
C ARG A 108 24.50 11.06 30.26
N GLN A 109 23.75 10.89 31.35
CA GLN A 109 24.28 11.05 32.70
C GLN A 109 25.36 10.03 33.03
N LEU A 110 25.14 8.75 32.69
CA LEU A 110 26.11 7.67 32.92
C LEU A 110 27.41 7.86 32.13
N LEU A 111 27.28 8.29 30.88
CA LEU A 111 28.41 8.50 29.97
C LEU A 111 29.03 9.90 30.06
N LYS A 112 28.51 10.76 30.96
CA LYS A 112 28.94 12.16 31.15
C LYS A 112 28.96 12.96 29.84
N VAL A 113 27.99 12.70 28.97
CA VAL A 113 27.83 13.42 27.71
C VAL A 113 27.03 14.69 27.97
N GLU A 114 27.60 15.85 27.61
CA GLU A 114 26.90 17.14 27.76
C GLU A 114 25.62 17.20 26.94
N ARG A 115 24.59 17.83 27.51
CA ARG A 115 23.29 17.97 26.87
C ARG A 115 23.38 18.94 25.68
N ARG A 116 22.91 18.54 24.50
CA ARG A 116 22.60 19.51 23.42
C ARG A 116 21.46 20.42 23.92
N ARG A 117 21.74 21.72 24.07
CA ARG A 117 20.77 22.75 24.48
C ARG A 117 19.65 22.86 23.44
N TYR A 118 18.52 22.19 23.61
CA TYR A 118 17.39 22.39 22.68
C TYR A 118 15.98 22.43 23.29
N TYR A 119 15.65 21.66 24.34
CA TYR A 119 14.25 21.65 24.86
C TYR A 119 14.07 21.69 26.39
N PHE A 120 15.03 21.23 27.19
CA PHE A 120 14.91 21.13 28.65
C PHE A 120 16.10 21.74 29.38
N SER A 121 16.57 22.92 28.94
CA SER A 121 17.77 23.55 29.51
C SER A 121 17.65 23.90 31.00
N GLU A 122 16.42 24.03 31.51
CA GLU A 122 16.15 24.51 32.87
C GLU A 122 15.81 23.39 33.87
N LEU A 123 15.51 22.17 33.40
CA LEU A 123 15.20 21.05 34.29
C LEU A 123 16.47 20.39 34.82
N SER A 124 16.44 20.02 36.10
CA SER A 124 17.43 19.13 36.71
C SER A 124 17.28 17.68 36.23
N PHE A 125 18.33 16.87 36.35
CA PHE A 125 18.31 15.45 35.95
C PHE A 125 17.14 14.67 36.58
N SER A 126 16.91 14.85 37.89
CA SER A 126 15.80 14.23 38.62
C SER A 126 14.43 14.66 38.10
N GLU A 127 14.28 15.93 37.72
CA GLU A 127 13.03 16.47 37.19
C GLU A 127 12.72 15.92 35.79
N MET A 128 13.73 15.68 34.95
CA MET A 128 13.54 14.99 33.66
C MET A 128 13.18 13.52 33.82
N ILE A 129 13.82 12.80 34.74
CA ILE A 129 13.42 11.43 35.04
C ILE A 129 11.94 11.42 35.42
N LEU A 130 11.54 12.32 36.30
CA LEU A 130 10.15 12.43 36.73
C LEU A 130 9.22 12.81 35.57
N TYR A 131 9.63 13.74 34.70
CA TYR A 131 8.87 14.17 33.51
C TYR A 131 8.49 12.99 32.59
N PHE A 132 9.44 12.12 32.27
CA PHE A 132 9.18 10.96 31.43
C PHE A 132 8.52 9.82 32.20
N PHE A 133 8.90 9.59 33.46
CA PHE A 133 8.33 8.57 34.31
C PHE A 133 6.82 8.76 34.53
N VAL A 134 6.37 9.99 34.79
CA VAL A 134 4.94 10.32 34.91
C VAL A 134 4.17 9.89 33.66
N ALA A 135 4.68 10.18 32.47
CA ALA A 135 4.04 9.77 31.23
C ALA A 135 4.04 8.24 31.06
N LEU A 136 5.15 7.57 31.38
CA LEU A 136 5.24 6.10 31.29
C LEU A 136 4.20 5.40 32.16
N VAL A 137 4.04 5.85 33.41
CA VAL A 137 3.06 5.27 34.34
C VAL A 137 1.64 5.46 33.81
N VAL A 138 1.27 6.70 33.46
CA VAL A 138 -0.11 7.00 33.04
C VAL A 138 -0.45 6.28 31.71
N LEU A 139 0.43 6.38 30.71
CA LEU A 139 0.22 5.73 29.41
C LEU A 139 0.22 4.20 29.54
N GLY A 140 1.11 3.65 30.37
CA GLY A 140 1.19 2.21 30.65
C GLY A 140 -0.09 1.68 31.30
N LEU A 141 -0.66 2.41 32.26
CA LEU A 141 -1.93 2.05 32.91
C LEU A 141 -3.10 2.02 31.92
N PHE A 142 -3.25 3.06 31.10
CA PHE A 142 -4.32 3.10 30.10
C PHE A 142 -4.12 2.06 29.00
N TRP A 143 -2.89 1.83 28.55
CA TRP A 143 -2.60 0.75 27.62
C TRP A 143 -2.95 -0.62 28.20
N PHE A 144 -2.52 -0.90 29.44
CA PHE A 144 -2.77 -2.17 30.12
C PHE A 144 -4.27 -2.43 30.30
N TYR A 145 -5.04 -1.40 30.65
CA TYR A 145 -6.50 -1.49 30.71
C TYR A 145 -7.13 -1.93 29.37
N HIS A 146 -6.71 -1.33 28.25
CA HIS A 146 -7.21 -1.71 26.92
C HIS A 146 -6.73 -3.11 26.49
N TYR A 147 -5.49 -3.48 26.83
CA TYR A 147 -4.96 -4.81 26.60
C TYR A 147 -5.79 -5.89 27.33
N ARG A 148 -6.13 -5.65 28.60
CA ARG A 148 -6.98 -6.53 29.39
C ARG A 148 -8.38 -6.67 28.80
N LEU A 149 -8.96 -5.60 28.26
CA LEU A 149 -10.25 -5.65 27.56
C LEU A 149 -10.19 -6.54 26.32
N VAL A 150 -9.15 -6.40 25.50
CA VAL A 150 -8.94 -7.23 24.31
C VAL A 150 -8.78 -8.71 24.69
N LEU A 151 -8.07 -9.01 25.78
CA LEU A 151 -7.92 -10.39 26.27
C LEU A 151 -9.22 -10.98 26.84
N ALA A 152 -10.02 -10.17 27.55
CA ALA A 152 -11.26 -10.63 28.16
C ALA A 152 -12.30 -11.08 27.12
N GLU A 153 -12.30 -10.45 25.94
CA GLU A 153 -13.20 -10.79 24.85
C GLU A 153 -12.73 -12.06 24.08
N HIS A 154 -12.99 -13.25 24.65
CA HIS A 154 -12.79 -14.57 24.03
C HIS A 154 -13.88 -14.90 22.99
N VAL A 155 -14.03 -14.06 21.95
CA VAL A 155 -15.09 -14.25 20.95
C VAL A 155 -14.49 -14.69 19.61
N SER A 156 -15.30 -15.40 18.81
CA SER A 156 -15.00 -15.78 17.43
C SER A 156 -14.41 -14.60 16.65
N GLN A 157 -13.26 -14.81 16.02
CA GLN A 157 -12.51 -13.77 15.32
C GLN A 157 -13.32 -13.23 14.13
N THR A 158 -13.83 -12.00 14.25
CA THR A 158 -14.36 -11.27 13.08
C THR A 158 -13.22 -10.80 12.18
N ASN A 159 -13.56 -10.51 10.92
CA ASN A 159 -12.58 -10.02 9.94
C ASN A 159 -11.95 -8.70 10.38
N GLY A 160 -12.72 -7.74 10.91
CA GLY A 160 -12.18 -6.45 11.36
C GLY A 160 -11.29 -6.57 12.60
N ARG A 161 -11.62 -7.45 13.56
CA ARG A 161 -10.77 -7.69 14.73
C ARG A 161 -9.43 -8.30 14.35
N THR A 162 -9.44 -9.24 13.42
CA THR A 162 -8.23 -9.86 12.87
C THR A 162 -7.37 -8.81 12.17
N LEU A 163 -7.98 -7.96 11.34
CA LEU A 163 -7.29 -6.88 10.66
C LEU A 163 -6.67 -5.86 11.65
N ALA A 164 -7.44 -5.37 12.62
CA ALA A 164 -6.97 -4.42 13.63
C ALA A 164 -5.79 -4.97 14.43
N ARG A 165 -5.85 -6.26 14.84
CA ARG A 165 -4.72 -6.95 15.48
C ARG A 165 -3.49 -6.97 14.60
N ARG A 166 -3.63 -7.36 13.33
CA ARG A 166 -2.49 -7.44 12.41
C ARG A 166 -1.85 -6.08 12.17
N ILE A 167 -2.65 -5.02 12.01
CA ILE A 167 -2.15 -3.64 11.87
C ILE A 167 -1.37 -3.24 13.13
N TYR A 168 -1.91 -3.51 14.31
CA TYR A 168 -1.24 -3.25 15.58
C TYR A 168 0.09 -4.02 15.69
N THR A 169 0.07 -5.34 15.48
CA THR A 169 1.26 -6.20 15.61
C THR A 169 2.34 -5.86 14.59
N TYR A 170 2.02 -5.82 13.29
CA TYR A 170 3.02 -5.54 12.26
C TYR A 170 3.43 -4.07 12.24
N GLY A 171 2.56 -3.14 12.65
CA GLY A 171 2.88 -1.72 12.79
C GLY A 171 3.95 -1.48 13.86
N PHE A 172 3.76 -2.00 15.08
CA PHE A 172 4.79 -1.87 16.13
C PHE A 172 6.04 -2.70 15.85
N SER A 173 5.91 -3.86 15.21
CA SER A 173 7.07 -4.61 14.71
C SER A 173 7.90 -3.77 13.73
N ALA A 174 7.26 -3.02 12.83
CA ALA A 174 7.93 -2.15 11.87
C ALA A 174 8.65 -0.98 12.55
N VAL A 175 8.00 -0.31 13.51
CA VAL A 175 8.62 0.77 14.28
C VAL A 175 9.85 0.27 15.05
N GLY A 176 9.73 -0.87 15.73
CA GLY A 176 10.86 -1.47 16.44
C GLY A 176 12.00 -1.86 15.51
N LEU A 177 11.67 -2.42 14.33
CA LEU A 177 12.65 -2.79 13.31
C LEU A 177 13.41 -1.57 12.81
N THR A 178 12.71 -0.47 12.49
CA THR A 178 13.33 0.78 12.05
C THR A 178 14.29 1.33 13.10
N LEU A 179 13.86 1.42 14.37
CA LEU A 179 14.73 1.85 15.47
C LEU A 179 15.96 0.92 15.63
N THR A 180 15.75 -0.39 15.49
CA THR A 180 16.83 -1.39 15.58
C THR A 180 17.86 -1.21 14.47
N ILE A 181 17.41 -1.07 13.22
CA ILE A 181 18.32 -0.93 12.06
C ILE A 181 19.06 0.40 12.09
N ILE A 182 18.38 1.51 12.43
CA ILE A 182 19.04 2.81 12.60
C ILE A 182 20.08 2.72 13.72
N GLY A 183 19.70 2.23 14.90
CA GLY A 183 20.62 2.09 16.04
C GLY A 183 21.79 1.15 15.75
N LEU A 184 21.57 0.08 14.98
CA LEU A 184 22.63 -0.85 14.59
C LEU A 184 23.60 -0.20 13.60
N SER A 185 23.11 0.47 12.56
CA SER A 185 23.95 1.20 11.61
C SER A 185 24.73 2.31 12.31
N SER A 186 24.09 3.08 13.20
CA SER A 186 24.77 4.10 14.00
C SER A 186 25.82 3.51 14.95
N LEU A 187 25.56 2.34 15.55
CA LEU A 187 26.54 1.65 16.39
C LEU A 187 27.75 1.19 15.59
N VAL A 188 27.53 0.58 14.43
CA VAL A 188 28.61 0.16 13.52
C VAL A 188 29.43 1.38 13.08
N ASN A 189 28.76 2.47 12.70
CA ASN A 189 29.41 3.73 12.36
C ASN A 189 30.30 4.23 13.51
N TRP A 190 29.72 4.35 14.71
CA TRP A 190 30.44 4.78 15.91
C TRP A 190 31.67 3.91 16.20
N VAL A 191 31.53 2.59 16.11
CA VAL A 191 32.64 1.63 16.30
C VAL A 191 33.74 1.84 15.25
N LEU A 192 33.39 1.96 13.96
CA LEU A 192 34.35 2.17 12.89
C LEU A 192 35.16 3.46 13.08
N PHE A 193 34.51 4.53 13.57
CA PHE A 193 35.20 5.79 13.88
C PHE A 193 36.12 5.72 15.11
N GLN A 194 36.02 4.69 15.97
CA GLN A 194 37.02 4.48 17.05
C GLN A 194 38.38 4.01 16.53
N PHE A 195 38.45 3.48 15.30
CA PHE A 195 39.65 2.89 14.70
C PHE A 195 40.36 3.82 13.70
N GLY A 196 40.26 5.15 13.83
CA GLY A 196 41.03 6.09 13.02
C GLY A 196 41.20 7.49 13.60
N ASP A 197 41.88 8.36 12.84
CA ASP A 197 42.27 9.70 13.31
C ASP A 197 41.11 10.70 13.43
N SER A 198 39.93 10.35 12.90
CA SER A 198 38.70 11.15 12.92
C SER A 198 37.74 10.68 14.03
N ASN A 199 37.72 11.36 15.18
CA ASN A 199 36.70 11.13 16.20
C ASN A 199 35.40 11.87 15.86
N ARG A 200 34.41 11.15 15.30
CA ARG A 200 33.05 11.69 15.14
C ARG A 200 32.23 11.49 16.42
N THR A 201 31.87 12.59 17.07
CA THR A 201 30.98 12.64 18.24
C THR A 201 29.51 12.90 17.88
N GLU A 202 29.18 12.97 16.58
CA GLU A 202 27.93 13.56 16.07
C GLU A 202 26.67 12.74 16.40
N LEU A 203 26.77 11.40 16.51
CA LEU A 203 25.72 10.56 17.10
C LEU A 203 26.14 10.19 18.53
N GLY A 204 25.55 10.89 19.51
CA GLY A 204 25.78 10.57 20.91
C GLY A 204 25.46 9.09 21.18
N LEU A 205 26.43 8.34 21.70
CA LEU A 205 26.26 6.95 22.17
C LEU A 205 24.98 6.74 23.01
N PRO A 206 24.52 7.68 23.85
CA PRO A 206 23.22 7.60 24.52
C PRO A 206 22.03 7.37 23.57
N THR A 207 21.98 8.06 22.44
CA THR A 207 20.90 7.95 21.44
C THR A 207 20.93 6.56 20.81
N ILE A 208 22.11 6.10 20.40
CA ILE A 208 22.32 4.77 19.80
C ILE A 208 21.85 3.66 20.74
N LEU A 209 22.28 3.71 22.00
CA LEU A 209 21.87 2.73 23.01
C LEU A 209 20.37 2.77 23.27
N SER A 210 19.76 3.95 23.31
CA SER A 210 18.32 4.10 23.51
C SER A 210 17.51 3.53 22.34
N GLN A 211 17.97 3.73 21.10
CA GLN A 211 17.36 3.15 19.90
C GLN A 211 17.38 1.62 19.96
N LEU A 212 18.50 1.03 20.37
CA LEU A 212 18.62 -0.43 20.48
C LEU A 212 17.82 -1.01 21.65
N ILE A 213 17.87 -0.38 22.83
CA ILE A 213 17.17 -0.86 24.04
C ILE A 213 15.64 -0.81 23.85
N ILE A 214 15.11 0.15 23.10
CA ILE A 214 13.68 0.22 22.78
C ILE A 214 13.33 -0.58 21.52
N GLY A 215 14.12 -0.41 20.45
CA GLY A 215 13.86 -0.99 19.14
C GLY A 215 13.86 -2.51 19.15
N VAL A 216 14.89 -3.12 19.75
CA VAL A 216 15.08 -4.59 19.70
C VAL A 216 13.93 -5.32 20.42
N PRO A 217 13.55 -4.99 21.66
CA PRO A 217 12.42 -5.65 22.33
C PRO A 217 11.09 -5.40 21.63
N LEU A 218 10.88 -4.18 21.12
CA LEU A 218 9.65 -3.84 20.40
C LEU A 218 9.52 -4.67 19.12
N TRP A 219 10.58 -4.74 18.33
CA TRP A 219 10.61 -5.56 17.11
C TRP A 219 10.43 -7.04 17.43
N ILE A 220 11.30 -7.62 18.28
CA ILE A 220 11.29 -9.06 18.57
C ILE A 220 9.98 -9.48 19.22
N GLY A 221 9.45 -8.69 20.16
CA GLY A 221 8.20 -8.99 20.85
C GLY A 221 7.02 -9.09 19.88
N PHE A 222 6.81 -8.05 19.06
CA PHE A 222 5.70 -8.02 18.11
C PHE A 222 5.90 -8.98 16.93
N TRP A 223 7.13 -9.15 16.43
CA TRP A 223 7.44 -10.15 15.42
C TRP A 223 7.16 -11.57 15.92
N ARG A 224 7.64 -11.93 17.12
CA ARG A 224 7.37 -13.26 17.72
C ARG A 224 5.88 -13.50 17.94
N GLN A 225 5.14 -12.48 18.37
CA GLN A 225 3.69 -12.56 18.48
C GLN A 225 3.06 -12.88 17.11
N GLY A 226 3.47 -12.19 16.05
CA GLY A 226 3.03 -12.46 14.68
C GLY A 226 3.40 -13.86 14.18
N GLN A 227 4.63 -14.31 14.47
CA GLN A 227 5.13 -15.64 14.09
C GLN A 227 4.37 -16.76 14.80
N HIS A 228 4.14 -16.61 16.10
CA HIS A 228 3.36 -17.56 16.89
C HIS A 228 1.93 -17.68 16.36
N LEU A 229 1.32 -16.56 15.96
CA LEU A 229 -0.01 -16.57 15.33
C LEU A 229 -0.01 -17.21 13.94
N PHE A 230 1.02 -16.98 13.13
CA PHE A 230 1.19 -17.58 11.80
C PHE A 230 1.32 -19.10 11.86
N THR A 231 2.10 -19.62 12.81
CA THR A 231 2.31 -21.07 12.98
C THR A 231 1.07 -21.80 13.51
N GLN A 232 0.23 -21.13 14.31
CA GLN A 232 -0.93 -21.76 14.95
C GLN A 232 -2.24 -21.64 14.17
N LYS A 233 -2.39 -20.65 13.28
CA LYS A 233 -3.68 -20.31 12.66
C LYS A 233 -3.56 -20.25 11.14
N ALA A 234 -4.26 -21.14 10.45
CA ALA A 234 -4.36 -21.14 8.99
C ALA A 234 -4.79 -19.77 8.43
N VAL A 235 -5.74 -19.09 9.10
CA VAL A 235 -6.21 -17.73 8.73
C VAL A 235 -5.07 -16.70 8.70
N GLU A 236 -4.03 -16.89 9.52
CA GLU A 236 -2.84 -16.01 9.55
C GLU A 236 -1.84 -16.34 8.44
N GLN A 237 -1.79 -17.59 8.00
CA GLN A 237 -1.01 -18.00 6.82
C GLN A 237 -1.53 -17.35 5.53
N GLU A 238 -2.83 -17.04 5.50
CA GLU A 238 -3.46 -16.32 4.38
C GLU A 238 -3.29 -14.80 4.44
N SER A 239 -2.61 -14.29 5.48
CA SER A 239 -2.51 -12.85 5.73
C SER A 239 -1.70 -12.15 4.64
N ALA A 240 -2.41 -11.37 3.81
CA ALA A 240 -1.78 -10.44 2.88
C ALA A 240 -0.94 -9.38 3.63
N LEU A 241 -1.39 -8.95 4.81
CA LEU A 241 -0.71 -7.90 5.59
C LEU A 241 0.66 -8.34 6.12
N ARG A 242 0.81 -9.62 6.50
CA ARG A 242 2.13 -10.18 6.86
C ARG A 242 3.09 -10.13 5.67
N LYS A 243 2.62 -10.57 4.50
CA LYS A 243 3.40 -10.57 3.26
C LYS A 243 3.78 -9.13 2.86
N PHE A 244 2.86 -8.18 3.04
CA PHE A 244 3.13 -6.75 2.84
C PHE A 244 4.22 -6.23 3.77
N TYR A 245 4.13 -6.51 5.08
CA TYR A 245 5.16 -6.14 6.06
C TYR A 245 6.56 -6.66 5.64
N LEU A 246 6.66 -7.95 5.30
CA LEU A 246 7.92 -8.58 4.91
C LEU A 246 8.52 -7.96 3.64
N TYR A 247 7.71 -7.79 2.59
CA TYR A 247 8.20 -7.20 1.34
C TYR A 247 8.51 -5.70 1.47
N MET A 248 7.77 -4.95 2.28
CA MET A 248 8.08 -3.54 2.52
C MET A 248 9.41 -3.37 3.27
N ALA A 249 9.69 -4.23 4.26
CA ALA A 249 10.99 -4.24 4.95
C ALA A 249 12.15 -4.49 3.96
N VAL A 250 12.01 -5.50 3.08
CA VAL A 250 13.01 -5.78 2.04
C VAL A 250 13.11 -4.62 1.04
N PHE A 251 11.98 -4.04 0.62
CA PHE A 251 11.97 -2.91 -0.32
C PHE A 251 12.73 -1.69 0.21
N VAL A 252 12.50 -1.31 1.47
CA VAL A 252 13.25 -0.24 2.15
C VAL A 252 14.74 -0.59 2.22
N GLY A 253 15.07 -1.86 2.53
CA GLY A 253 16.45 -2.35 2.49
C GLY A 253 17.10 -2.21 1.10
N VAL A 254 16.36 -2.49 0.02
CA VAL A 254 16.87 -2.35 -1.35
C VAL A 254 17.10 -0.89 -1.73
N ILE A 255 16.17 0.02 -1.42
CA ILE A 255 16.37 1.48 -1.64
C ILE A 255 17.63 1.95 -0.93
N THR A 256 17.77 1.55 0.34
CA THR A 256 18.93 1.90 1.17
C THR A 256 20.21 1.34 0.57
N ALA A 257 20.21 0.07 0.16
CA ALA A 257 21.37 -0.58 -0.43
C ALA A 257 21.80 0.07 -1.75
N VAL A 258 20.86 0.34 -2.67
CA VAL A 258 21.15 1.02 -3.95
C VAL A 258 21.76 2.39 -3.72
N THR A 259 21.11 3.23 -2.93
CA THR A 259 21.57 4.60 -2.65
C THR A 259 22.98 4.59 -2.06
N THR A 260 23.21 3.71 -1.08
CA THR A 260 24.49 3.61 -0.39
C THR A 260 25.58 3.04 -1.30
N THR A 261 25.25 2.09 -2.16
CA THR A 261 26.16 1.50 -3.15
C THR A 261 26.56 2.53 -4.20
N THR A 262 25.62 3.38 -4.65
CA THR A 262 25.90 4.53 -5.52
C THR A 262 26.89 5.48 -4.87
N VAL A 263 26.72 5.83 -3.59
CA VAL A 263 27.69 6.69 -2.87
C VAL A 263 29.09 6.07 -2.84
N ILE A 264 29.20 4.78 -2.50
CA ILE A 264 30.50 4.08 -2.46
C ILE A 264 31.17 4.07 -3.83
N PHE A 265 30.44 3.71 -4.88
CA PHE A 265 31.00 3.70 -6.23
C PHE A 265 31.34 5.10 -6.71
N ALA A 266 30.55 6.12 -6.38
CA ALA A 266 30.84 7.50 -6.76
C ALA A 266 32.12 7.99 -6.11
N GLU A 267 32.31 7.78 -4.80
CA GLU A 267 33.55 8.16 -4.10
C GLU A 267 34.78 7.39 -4.64
N TRP A 268 34.63 6.10 -4.93
CA TRP A 268 35.70 5.31 -5.56
C TRP A 268 36.05 5.81 -6.98
N LEU A 269 35.05 6.15 -7.79
CA LEU A 269 35.25 6.70 -9.14
C LEU A 269 35.84 8.12 -9.10
N ARG A 270 35.46 8.94 -8.11
CA ARG A 270 36.05 10.27 -7.89
C ARG A 270 37.56 10.14 -7.67
N GLU A 271 37.99 9.24 -6.78
CA GLU A 271 39.41 8.97 -6.54
C GLU A 271 40.13 8.50 -7.82
N LEU A 272 39.53 7.55 -8.56
CA LEU A 272 40.08 7.05 -9.82
C LEU A 272 40.22 8.14 -10.90
N LEU A 273 39.33 9.13 -10.90
CA LEU A 273 39.35 10.29 -11.79
C LEU A 273 40.25 11.43 -11.28
N GLY A 274 40.95 11.24 -10.16
CA GLY A 274 41.87 12.22 -9.56
C GLY A 274 41.16 13.37 -8.84
N LEU A 275 39.95 13.14 -8.33
CA LEU A 275 39.20 14.08 -7.49
C LEU A 275 39.38 13.73 -6.01
N THR A 276 39.23 14.74 -5.16
CA THR A 276 39.19 14.54 -3.70
C THR A 276 37.86 13.91 -3.30
N THR A 277 37.90 12.91 -2.42
CA THR A 277 36.70 12.33 -1.81
C THR A 277 36.02 13.34 -0.90
N THR A 278 34.69 13.29 -0.83
CA THR A 278 33.88 14.24 -0.05
C THR A 278 33.36 13.66 1.26
N GLY A 279 33.15 12.35 1.31
CA GLY A 279 32.67 11.63 2.50
C GLY A 279 33.67 10.62 3.06
N ASP A 280 33.45 10.21 4.31
CA ASP A 280 34.17 9.08 4.91
C ASP A 280 33.45 7.77 4.55
N ILE A 281 34.19 6.79 4.03
CA ILE A 281 33.66 5.48 3.61
C ILE A 281 32.95 4.72 4.75
N ARG A 282 33.26 5.05 6.01
CA ARG A 282 32.63 4.44 7.21
C ARG A 282 31.14 4.75 7.30
N ASP A 283 30.71 5.90 6.80
CA ASP A 283 29.30 6.30 6.78
C ASP A 283 28.45 5.33 5.93
N PRO A 284 28.66 5.19 4.62
CA PRO A 284 27.91 4.25 3.80
C PRO A 284 28.16 2.79 4.18
N LEU A 285 29.37 2.44 4.64
CA LEU A 285 29.67 1.06 5.04
C LEU A 285 28.78 0.61 6.21
N SER A 286 28.57 1.46 7.20
CA SER A 286 27.73 1.17 8.36
C SER A 286 26.25 0.95 8.01
N VAL A 287 25.76 1.68 7.01
CA VAL A 287 24.39 1.55 6.49
C VAL A 287 24.22 0.25 5.70
N ILE A 288 25.22 -0.13 4.89
CA ILE A 288 25.22 -1.41 4.16
C ILE A 288 25.15 -2.60 5.10
N VAL A 289 25.90 -2.58 6.21
CA VAL A 289 25.84 -3.66 7.22
C VAL A 289 24.42 -3.81 7.76
N GLY A 290 23.75 -2.70 8.11
CA GLY A 290 22.35 -2.71 8.55
C GLY A 290 21.39 -3.24 7.49
N ALA A 291 21.56 -2.80 6.23
CA ALA A 291 20.74 -3.25 5.11
C ALA A 291 20.90 -4.75 4.81
N ILE A 292 22.13 -5.28 4.90
CA ILE A 292 22.40 -6.71 4.73
C ILE A 292 21.70 -7.53 5.83
N ILE A 293 21.80 -7.11 7.08
CA ILE A 293 21.16 -7.81 8.21
C ILE A 293 19.63 -7.79 8.06
N LEU A 294 19.08 -6.63 7.71
CA LEU A 294 17.65 -6.48 7.40
C LEU A 294 17.22 -7.45 6.29
N TRP A 295 17.99 -7.53 5.20
CA TRP A 295 17.71 -8.41 4.09
C TRP A 295 17.80 -9.88 4.47
N ILE A 296 18.88 -10.33 5.13
CA ILE A 296 19.07 -11.73 5.54
C ILE A 296 17.89 -12.20 6.38
N PHE A 297 17.51 -11.43 7.40
CA PHE A 297 16.41 -11.78 8.29
C PHE A 297 15.08 -11.94 7.54
N HIS A 298 14.72 -10.95 6.72
CA HIS A 298 13.41 -10.96 6.04
C HIS A 298 13.39 -11.90 4.84
N ALA A 299 14.53 -12.15 4.19
CA ALA A 299 14.67 -13.17 3.17
C ALA A 299 14.49 -14.57 3.75
N TYR A 300 15.04 -14.84 4.94
CA TYR A 300 14.79 -16.09 5.67
C TYR A 300 13.31 -16.24 6.02
N ALA A 301 12.69 -15.22 6.61
CA ALA A 301 11.27 -15.23 6.96
C ALA A 301 10.37 -15.44 5.72
N LEU A 302 10.70 -14.83 4.58
CA LEU A 302 9.95 -15.01 3.34
C LEU A 302 10.08 -16.43 2.76
N ARG A 303 11.24 -17.09 2.94
CA ARG A 303 11.46 -18.49 2.55
C ARG A 303 10.68 -19.43 3.46
N GLU A 304 10.78 -19.25 4.77
CA GLU A 304 10.01 -20.03 5.75
C GLU A 304 8.49 -19.91 5.49
N ASP A 305 8.00 -18.71 5.20
CA ASP A 305 6.59 -18.49 4.83
C ASP A 305 6.18 -19.26 3.55
N ALA A 306 7.08 -19.34 2.57
CA ALA A 306 6.83 -20.03 1.30
C ALA A 306 6.87 -21.56 1.44
N ASP A 307 7.71 -22.07 2.35
CA ASP A 307 7.80 -23.51 2.66
C ASP A 307 6.62 -23.98 3.52
N THR A 308 6.07 -23.09 4.35
CA THR A 308 4.97 -23.42 5.28
C THR A 308 3.59 -23.46 4.60
N ALA A 309 3.32 -22.54 3.67
CA ALA A 309 1.98 -22.40 3.08
C ALA A 309 2.04 -21.96 1.60
N SER A 310 1.11 -22.49 0.81
CA SER A 310 0.96 -22.08 -0.59
C SER A 310 0.50 -20.63 -0.71
N GLU A 311 1.08 -19.93 -1.69
CA GLU A 311 0.81 -18.52 -1.89
C GLU A 311 -0.60 -18.30 -2.46
N ARG A 312 -1.36 -17.40 -1.82
CA ARG A 312 -2.70 -17.01 -2.29
C ARG A 312 -2.67 -15.89 -3.32
N PRO A 313 -3.72 -15.72 -4.16
CA PRO A 313 -3.75 -14.67 -5.18
C PRO A 313 -3.48 -13.25 -4.65
N ARG A 314 -4.01 -12.89 -3.47
CA ARG A 314 -3.75 -11.59 -2.83
C ARG A 314 -2.29 -11.43 -2.40
N GLN A 315 -1.63 -12.49 -1.94
CA GLN A 315 -0.21 -12.48 -1.55
C GLN A 315 0.69 -12.40 -2.78
N ALA A 316 0.35 -13.13 -3.85
CA ALA A 316 1.02 -13.03 -5.14
C ALA A 316 0.96 -11.60 -5.69
N GLY A 317 -0.19 -10.92 -5.56
CA GLY A 317 -0.33 -9.51 -5.91
C GLY A 317 0.65 -8.59 -5.16
N ILE A 318 0.88 -8.83 -3.86
CA ILE A 318 1.87 -8.07 -3.07
C ILE A 318 3.30 -8.37 -3.52
N ARG A 319 3.63 -9.64 -3.79
CA ARG A 319 4.95 -10.00 -4.34
C ARG A 319 5.22 -9.29 -5.66
N ARG A 320 4.23 -9.25 -6.56
CA ARG A 320 4.33 -8.53 -7.85
C ARG A 320 4.53 -7.04 -7.63
N LEU A 321 3.73 -6.42 -6.75
CA LEU A 321 3.89 -5.02 -6.38
C LEU A 321 5.32 -4.73 -5.90
N TYR A 322 5.86 -5.56 -5.01
CA TYR A 322 7.24 -5.47 -4.57
C TYR A 322 8.25 -5.56 -5.72
N LEU A 323 8.13 -6.55 -6.60
CA LEU A 323 9.05 -6.72 -7.74
C LEU A 323 9.02 -5.50 -8.67
N TYR A 324 7.83 -4.96 -8.96
CA TYR A 324 7.67 -3.77 -9.80
C TYR A 324 8.17 -2.49 -9.12
N LEU A 325 8.01 -2.36 -7.80
CA LEU A 325 8.58 -1.24 -7.05
C LEU A 325 10.11 -1.29 -7.06
N VAL A 326 10.71 -2.46 -6.82
CA VAL A 326 12.17 -2.64 -6.86
C VAL A 326 12.71 -2.39 -8.27
N ALA A 327 12.09 -3.01 -9.29
CA ALA A 327 12.45 -2.77 -10.70
C ALA A 327 12.31 -1.28 -11.05
N GLY A 328 11.30 -0.61 -10.51
CA GLY A 328 11.08 0.82 -10.68
C GLY A 328 12.22 1.65 -10.10
N VAL A 329 12.61 1.44 -8.85
CA VAL A 329 13.73 2.16 -8.24
C VAL A 329 15.04 1.91 -9.00
N GLY A 330 15.31 0.65 -9.37
CA GLY A 330 16.50 0.29 -10.15
C GLY A 330 16.52 0.95 -11.53
N LEU A 331 15.38 0.98 -12.25
CA LEU A 331 15.30 1.58 -13.57
C LEU A 331 15.50 3.09 -13.48
N ALA A 332 14.95 3.76 -12.47
CA ALA A 332 15.17 5.18 -12.26
C ALA A 332 16.66 5.50 -12.05
N ALA A 333 17.35 4.77 -11.16
CA ALA A 333 18.78 4.94 -10.92
C ALA A 333 19.62 4.66 -12.18
N PHE A 334 19.28 3.60 -12.92
CA PHE A 334 19.94 3.26 -14.18
C PHE A 334 19.76 4.36 -15.24
N LEU A 335 18.55 4.87 -15.42
CA LEU A 335 18.26 5.92 -16.41
C LEU A 335 18.89 7.26 -16.04
N ILE A 336 18.90 7.63 -14.75
CA ILE A 336 19.60 8.84 -14.27
C ILE A 336 21.09 8.75 -14.62
N GLY A 337 21.72 7.61 -14.32
CA GLY A 337 23.14 7.38 -14.64
C GLY A 337 23.41 7.41 -16.14
N LEU A 338 22.65 6.65 -16.93
CA LEU A 338 22.81 6.61 -18.39
C LEU A 338 22.61 7.99 -19.03
N ALA A 339 21.61 8.74 -18.58
CA ALA A 339 21.33 10.07 -19.10
C ALA A 339 22.43 11.07 -18.77
N GLY A 340 22.93 11.00 -17.55
CA GLY A 340 24.05 11.82 -17.11
C GLY A 340 25.35 11.50 -17.84
N ASP A 341 25.70 10.21 -18.00
CA ASP A 341 26.91 9.79 -18.73
C ASP A 341 26.87 10.24 -20.20
N ILE A 342 25.74 10.11 -20.89
CA ILE A 342 25.58 10.60 -22.28
C ILE A 342 25.69 12.14 -22.31
N SER A 343 25.10 12.84 -21.34
CA SER A 343 25.20 14.30 -21.23
C SER A 343 26.66 14.75 -21.06
N VAL A 344 27.41 14.12 -20.16
CA VAL A 344 28.84 14.39 -19.94
C VAL A 344 29.65 14.13 -21.22
N LEU A 345 29.38 13.02 -21.92
CA LEU A 345 30.05 12.70 -23.18
C LEU A 345 29.80 13.77 -24.25
N LEU A 346 28.55 14.21 -24.43
CA LEU A 346 28.19 15.22 -25.42
C LEU A 346 28.80 16.60 -25.09
N ARG A 347 28.79 17.01 -23.83
CA ARG A 347 29.42 18.26 -23.37
C ARG A 347 30.95 18.23 -23.56
N THR A 348 31.58 17.11 -23.25
CA THR A 348 33.02 16.91 -23.46
C THR A 348 33.40 17.02 -24.95
N LEU A 349 32.62 16.41 -25.84
CA LEU A 349 32.83 16.50 -27.28
C LEU A 349 32.64 17.93 -27.81
N ALA A 350 31.70 18.69 -27.22
CA ALA A 350 31.42 20.06 -27.61
C ALA A 350 32.52 21.04 -27.16
N GLU A 351 33.06 20.88 -25.95
CA GLU A 351 34.05 21.80 -25.36
C GLU A 351 35.45 21.69 -25.99
N LYS A 352 35.74 20.64 -26.77
CA LYS A 352 37.03 20.40 -27.46
C LYS A 352 38.26 20.57 -26.55
N SER A 353 38.10 20.35 -25.25
CA SER A 353 39.11 20.55 -24.22
C SER A 353 39.15 19.35 -23.26
N ALA A 354 40.13 19.31 -22.36
CA ALA A 354 40.23 18.24 -21.37
C ALA A 354 39.02 18.29 -20.40
N ILE A 355 38.54 17.13 -19.96
CA ILE A 355 37.38 17.01 -19.07
C ILE A 355 37.62 17.81 -17.78
N SER A 356 36.76 18.79 -17.54
CA SER A 356 36.82 19.64 -16.33
C SER A 356 36.65 18.81 -15.05
N SER A 357 37.07 19.35 -13.90
CA SER A 357 36.84 18.68 -12.61
C SER A 357 35.35 18.47 -12.32
N GLY A 358 34.50 19.43 -12.70
CA GLY A 358 33.04 19.32 -12.56
C GLY A 358 32.45 18.19 -13.40
N LEU A 359 32.85 18.06 -14.66
CA LEU A 359 32.39 16.96 -15.52
C LEU A 359 32.90 15.59 -15.04
N ARG A 360 34.10 15.50 -14.48
CA ARG A 360 34.60 14.27 -13.84
C ARG A 360 33.78 13.89 -12.60
N ASP A 361 33.36 14.88 -11.81
CA ASP A 361 32.52 14.65 -10.63
C ASP A 361 31.13 14.16 -11.02
N GLU A 362 30.50 14.83 -12.00
CA GLU A 362 29.25 14.40 -12.62
C GLU A 362 29.35 12.95 -13.15
N LEU A 363 30.42 12.65 -13.91
CA LEU A 363 30.66 11.31 -14.46
C LEU A 363 30.74 10.23 -13.36
N ALA A 364 31.45 10.51 -12.26
CA ALA A 364 31.57 9.57 -11.16
C ALA A 364 30.20 9.21 -10.55
N TRP A 365 29.35 10.20 -10.28
CA TRP A 365 28.02 9.99 -9.73
C TRP A 365 27.07 9.30 -10.70
N TYR A 366 27.09 9.69 -11.98
CA TYR A 366 26.23 9.10 -13.00
C TYR A 366 26.60 7.64 -13.30
N THR A 367 27.89 7.37 -13.51
CA THR A 367 28.39 6.00 -13.71
C THR A 367 28.11 5.13 -12.48
N ALA A 368 28.27 5.66 -11.26
CA ALA A 368 27.93 4.93 -10.04
C ALA A 368 26.42 4.60 -9.95
N SER A 369 25.55 5.55 -10.29
CA SER A 369 24.09 5.34 -10.33
C SER A 369 23.71 4.31 -11.41
N LEU A 370 24.36 4.34 -12.57
CA LEU A 370 24.17 3.38 -13.65
C LEU A 370 24.52 1.96 -13.19
N ILE A 371 25.70 1.77 -12.61
CA ILE A 371 26.20 0.46 -12.15
C ILE A 371 25.33 -0.09 -11.02
N ALA A 372 24.95 0.75 -10.05
CA ALA A 372 24.11 0.33 -8.93
C ALA A 372 22.66 0.03 -9.34
N GLY A 373 22.09 0.83 -10.25
CA GLY A 373 20.70 0.70 -10.70
C GLY A 373 20.48 -0.51 -11.62
N LEU A 374 21.45 -0.84 -12.47
CA LEU A 374 21.34 -1.92 -13.47
C LEU A 374 20.91 -3.28 -12.88
N PRO A 375 21.59 -3.87 -11.88
CA PRO A 375 21.18 -5.16 -11.33
C PRO A 375 19.82 -5.09 -10.62
N VAL A 376 19.52 -3.97 -9.96
CA VAL A 376 18.27 -3.77 -9.23
C VAL A 376 17.07 -3.59 -10.16
N TRP A 377 17.30 -3.09 -11.37
CA TRP A 377 16.30 -3.13 -12.42
C TRP A 377 16.19 -4.53 -13.05
N LEU A 378 17.31 -5.03 -13.57
CA LEU A 378 17.34 -6.13 -14.52
C LEU A 378 16.83 -7.44 -13.90
N ILE A 379 17.23 -7.75 -12.67
CA ILE A 379 16.88 -9.01 -11.98
C ILE A 379 15.35 -9.13 -11.74
N PRO A 380 14.69 -8.20 -11.02
CA PRO A 380 13.25 -8.29 -10.79
C PRO A 380 12.43 -8.08 -12.07
N TRP A 381 12.93 -7.28 -13.01
CA TRP A 381 12.28 -7.07 -14.30
C TRP A 381 12.28 -8.35 -15.14
N GLN A 382 13.43 -9.00 -15.32
CA GLN A 382 13.52 -10.28 -16.03
C GLN A 382 12.64 -11.36 -15.39
N LYS A 383 12.62 -11.44 -14.05
CA LYS A 383 11.75 -12.36 -13.32
C LYS A 383 10.26 -12.09 -13.59
N SER A 384 9.88 -10.83 -13.72
CA SER A 384 8.49 -10.44 -14.01
C SER A 384 8.14 -10.66 -15.48
N GLN A 385 9.11 -10.58 -16.39
CA GLN A 385 8.93 -10.90 -17.81
C GLN A 385 8.83 -12.40 -18.07
N SER A 386 9.70 -13.22 -17.47
CA SER A 386 9.59 -14.67 -17.57
C SER A 386 8.27 -15.18 -16.98
N ALA A 387 7.76 -14.54 -15.92
CA ALA A 387 6.43 -14.83 -15.39
C ALA A 387 5.30 -14.50 -16.37
N ALA A 388 5.46 -13.52 -17.25
CA ALA A 388 4.48 -13.15 -18.27
C ALA A 388 4.59 -13.99 -19.56
N GLU A 389 5.67 -14.73 -19.75
CA GLU A 389 5.94 -15.52 -20.96
C GLU A 389 5.75 -17.02 -20.71
N ASP A 390 6.42 -17.58 -19.71
CA ASP A 390 6.60 -19.04 -19.56
C ASP A 390 5.99 -19.62 -18.28
N SER A 391 5.23 -18.83 -17.52
CA SER A 391 4.58 -19.30 -16.29
C SER A 391 3.14 -19.80 -16.52
N PRO A 392 2.69 -20.81 -15.77
CA PRO A 392 1.25 -21.14 -15.66
C PRO A 392 0.40 -19.93 -15.25
N SER A 393 1.00 -18.96 -14.55
CA SER A 393 0.35 -17.72 -14.12
C SER A 393 0.50 -16.54 -15.09
N ARG A 394 0.88 -16.79 -16.37
CA ARG A 394 1.11 -15.73 -17.37
C ARG A 394 -0.06 -14.78 -17.55
N ALA A 395 -1.28 -15.30 -17.56
CA ALA A 395 -2.48 -14.49 -17.73
C ALA A 395 -2.68 -13.55 -16.53
N ASP A 396 -2.47 -14.07 -15.32
CA ASP A 396 -2.54 -13.27 -14.10
C ASP A 396 -1.46 -12.19 -14.08
N GLU A 397 -0.22 -12.50 -14.50
CA GLU A 397 0.88 -11.54 -14.53
C GLU A 397 0.58 -10.39 -15.52
N ARG A 398 0.08 -10.71 -16.72
CA ARG A 398 -0.31 -9.70 -17.72
C ARG A 398 -1.52 -8.87 -17.32
N ARG A 399 -2.45 -9.43 -16.53
CA ARG A 399 -3.59 -8.72 -15.92
C ARG A 399 -3.21 -7.92 -14.67
N SER A 400 -1.99 -8.07 -14.16
CA SER A 400 -1.54 -7.47 -12.91
C SER A 400 -1.65 -5.94 -12.95
N LEU A 401 -2.38 -5.37 -11.99
CA LEU A 401 -2.46 -3.92 -11.83
C LEU A 401 -1.08 -3.29 -11.58
N ALA A 402 -0.22 -3.97 -10.81
CA ALA A 402 1.14 -3.48 -10.53
C ALA A 402 1.98 -3.36 -11.80
N ARG A 403 1.91 -4.35 -12.70
CA ARG A 403 2.57 -4.32 -14.01
C ARG A 403 2.07 -3.16 -14.84
N ARG A 404 0.74 -2.99 -14.91
CA ARG A 404 0.11 -1.91 -15.66
C ARG A 404 0.54 -0.53 -15.12
N ILE A 405 0.50 -0.33 -13.80
CA ILE A 405 0.95 0.92 -13.17
C ILE A 405 2.42 1.19 -13.53
N TYR A 406 3.30 0.20 -13.40
CA TYR A 406 4.71 0.32 -13.76
C TYR A 406 4.91 0.75 -15.22
N LEU A 407 4.27 0.06 -16.17
CA LEU A 407 4.41 0.35 -17.61
C LEU A 407 3.89 1.76 -17.94
N TYR A 408 2.70 2.13 -17.47
CA TYR A 408 2.14 3.46 -17.72
C TYR A 408 2.93 4.57 -17.03
N PHE A 409 3.46 4.33 -15.83
CA PHE A 409 4.30 5.29 -15.13
C PHE A 409 5.56 5.62 -15.94
N TYR A 410 6.27 4.61 -16.46
CA TYR A 410 7.46 4.83 -17.28
C TYR A 410 7.16 5.39 -18.67
N LEU A 411 6.02 5.03 -19.28
CA LEU A 411 5.55 5.67 -20.51
C LEU A 411 5.23 7.16 -20.29
N PHE A 412 4.60 7.49 -19.17
CA PHE A 412 4.31 8.87 -18.79
C PHE A 412 5.61 9.66 -18.54
N LEU A 413 6.54 9.12 -17.75
CA LEU A 413 7.85 9.74 -17.54
C LEU A 413 8.59 9.98 -18.86
N ALA A 414 8.62 8.98 -19.75
CA ALA A 414 9.24 9.13 -21.06
C ALA A 414 8.56 10.24 -21.89
N ALA A 415 7.23 10.28 -21.93
CA ALA A 415 6.49 11.32 -22.66
C ALA A 415 6.74 12.73 -22.07
N MET A 416 6.78 12.87 -20.74
CA MET A 416 7.09 14.16 -20.08
C MET A 416 8.53 14.60 -20.33
N THR A 417 9.48 13.67 -20.31
CA THR A 417 10.87 13.95 -20.65
C THR A 417 11.02 14.36 -22.11
N MET A 418 10.37 13.66 -23.06
CA MET A 418 10.35 14.05 -24.47
C MET A 418 9.78 15.46 -24.65
N LEU A 419 8.64 15.74 -24.01
CA LEU A 419 7.99 17.05 -24.10
C LEU A 419 8.89 18.15 -23.57
N SER A 420 9.47 17.95 -22.37
CA SER A 420 10.37 18.93 -21.74
C SER A 420 11.63 19.16 -22.57
N SER A 421 12.25 18.09 -23.08
CA SER A 421 13.42 18.19 -23.95
C SER A 421 13.07 18.85 -25.29
N ALA A 422 11.93 18.55 -25.90
CA ALA A 422 11.48 19.18 -27.14
C ALA A 422 11.21 20.68 -26.96
N ILE A 423 10.53 21.07 -25.88
CA ILE A 423 10.32 22.48 -25.53
C ILE A 423 11.66 23.20 -25.38
N TYR A 424 12.59 22.61 -24.62
CA TYR A 424 13.92 23.20 -24.44
C TYR A 424 14.67 23.31 -25.77
N ILE A 425 14.77 22.24 -26.56
CA ILE A 425 15.44 22.26 -27.87
C ILE A 425 14.84 23.34 -28.78
N VAL A 426 13.51 23.43 -28.88
CA VAL A 426 12.84 24.45 -29.69
C VAL A 426 13.12 25.85 -29.17
N SER A 427 13.09 26.07 -27.85
CA SER A 427 13.43 27.37 -27.26
C SER A 427 14.85 27.80 -27.64
N GLN A 428 15.81 26.88 -27.61
CA GLN A 428 17.19 27.18 -27.99
C GLN A 428 17.35 27.49 -29.48
N VAL A 429 16.59 26.82 -30.34
CA VAL A 429 16.56 27.12 -31.78
C VAL A 429 15.93 28.49 -32.04
N VAL A 430 14.86 28.85 -31.31
CA VAL A 430 14.22 30.16 -31.42
C VAL A 430 15.15 31.27 -30.96
N GLU A 431 15.84 31.12 -29.83
CA GLU A 431 16.84 32.07 -29.35
C GLU A 431 17.99 32.28 -30.34
N LEU A 432 18.42 31.21 -31.01
CA LEU A 432 19.41 31.29 -32.09
C LEU A 432 18.89 32.13 -33.27
N ILE A 433 17.64 31.90 -33.71
CA ILE A 433 17.01 32.63 -34.81
C ILE A 433 16.81 34.11 -34.46
N LEU A 434 16.48 34.41 -33.21
CA LEU A 434 16.32 35.78 -32.70
C LEU A 434 17.66 36.52 -32.52
N GLY A 435 18.79 35.81 -32.68
CA GLY A 435 20.12 36.37 -32.48
C GLY A 435 20.47 36.65 -31.02
N SER A 436 19.68 36.15 -30.07
CA SER A 436 19.98 36.25 -28.64
C SER A 436 21.01 35.23 -28.16
N ARG A 437 21.42 34.29 -29.03
CA ARG A 437 22.37 33.22 -28.72
C ARG A 437 23.37 32.96 -29.85
N ASN A 438 24.59 32.58 -29.49
CA ASN A 438 25.64 32.19 -30.43
C ASN A 438 25.59 30.70 -30.77
N ALA A 439 25.88 30.35 -32.04
CA ALA A 439 25.84 28.97 -32.52
C ALA A 439 26.91 28.06 -31.89
N ASP A 440 28.01 28.63 -31.41
CA ASP A 440 29.20 27.91 -30.96
C ASP A 440 28.96 27.03 -29.72
N TYR A 441 27.96 27.37 -28.90
CA TYR A 441 27.65 26.64 -27.66
C TYR A 441 26.44 25.70 -27.77
N LEU A 442 25.72 25.73 -28.90
CA LEU A 442 24.46 24.99 -29.08
C LEU A 442 24.57 23.50 -28.76
N LEU A 443 25.65 22.82 -29.17
CA LEU A 443 25.80 21.39 -28.92
C LEU A 443 26.01 21.09 -27.43
N SER A 444 26.77 21.92 -26.71
CA SER A 444 26.97 21.78 -25.27
C SER A 444 25.66 22.01 -24.51
N ASP A 445 24.93 23.05 -24.92
CA ASP A 445 23.66 23.45 -24.30
C ASP A 445 22.52 22.46 -24.57
N LEU A 446 22.51 21.83 -25.74
CA LEU A 446 21.52 20.83 -26.13
C LEU A 446 21.90 19.40 -25.68
N GLY A 447 23.14 19.17 -25.26
CA GLY A 447 23.66 17.83 -24.96
C GLY A 447 22.77 17.06 -23.98
N GLN A 448 22.37 17.68 -22.88
CA GLN A 448 21.47 17.08 -21.90
C GLN A 448 20.07 16.78 -22.47
N ALA A 449 19.50 17.71 -23.25
CA ALA A 449 18.18 17.54 -23.85
C ALA A 449 18.17 16.44 -24.93
N ILE A 450 19.24 16.32 -25.71
CA ILE A 450 19.44 15.24 -26.68
C ILE A 450 19.57 13.90 -25.95
N ALA A 451 20.40 13.81 -24.91
CA ALA A 451 20.55 12.60 -24.09
C ALA A 451 19.19 12.13 -23.53
N PHE A 452 18.45 13.05 -22.92
CA PHE A 452 17.12 12.78 -22.36
C PHE A 452 16.12 12.34 -23.43
N THR A 453 16.15 12.93 -24.62
CA THR A 453 15.28 12.55 -25.74
C THR A 453 15.57 11.13 -26.22
N LEU A 454 16.85 10.80 -26.46
CA LEU A 454 17.25 9.46 -26.93
C LEU A 454 16.83 8.36 -25.94
N ILE A 455 17.06 8.60 -24.66
CA ILE A 455 16.69 7.66 -23.61
C ILE A 455 15.17 7.54 -23.49
N ALA A 456 14.45 8.67 -23.50
CA ALA A 456 13.00 8.64 -23.41
C ALA A 456 12.38 7.88 -24.59
N VAL A 457 12.92 8.01 -25.81
CA VAL A 457 12.47 7.24 -26.98
C VAL A 457 12.70 5.75 -26.78
N GLY A 458 13.87 5.35 -26.28
CA GLY A 458 14.17 3.96 -25.96
C GLY A 458 13.22 3.37 -24.90
N VAL A 459 13.02 4.09 -23.79
CA VAL A 459 12.11 3.68 -22.70
C VAL A 459 10.68 3.58 -23.21
N TRP A 460 10.22 4.56 -23.98
CA TRP A 460 8.88 4.58 -24.55
C TRP A 460 8.68 3.40 -25.49
N ALA A 461 9.57 3.21 -26.48
CA ALA A 461 9.44 2.14 -27.47
C ALA A 461 9.44 0.75 -26.81
N TYR A 462 10.35 0.51 -25.87
CA TYR A 462 10.43 -0.74 -25.13
C TYR A 462 9.17 -1.03 -24.33
N HIS A 463 8.77 -0.13 -23.42
CA HIS A 463 7.60 -0.36 -22.55
C HIS A 463 6.28 -0.37 -23.33
N TRP A 464 6.18 0.40 -24.41
CA TRP A 464 5.04 0.42 -25.31
C TRP A 464 4.87 -0.92 -26.02
N SER A 465 5.95 -1.49 -26.56
CA SER A 465 5.93 -2.80 -27.22
C SER A 465 5.41 -3.91 -26.30
N ILE A 466 5.80 -3.86 -25.02
CA ILE A 466 5.37 -4.83 -24.01
C ILE A 466 3.90 -4.63 -23.68
N LEU A 467 3.47 -3.39 -23.48
CA LEU A 467 2.07 -3.07 -23.23
C LEU A 467 1.17 -3.54 -24.39
N GLN A 468 1.61 -3.36 -25.63
CA GLN A 468 0.91 -3.87 -26.80
C GLN A 468 0.89 -5.40 -26.86
N ALA A 469 2.00 -6.08 -26.50
CA ALA A 469 2.05 -7.53 -26.44
C ALA A 469 1.10 -8.09 -25.37
N ASP A 470 1.03 -7.44 -24.21
CA ASP A 470 0.10 -7.79 -23.14
C ASP A 470 -1.36 -7.56 -23.53
N GLY A 471 -1.66 -6.41 -24.15
CA GLY A 471 -2.99 -6.11 -24.67
C GLY A 471 -3.46 -7.12 -25.71
N ARG A 472 -2.62 -7.44 -26.70
CA ARG A 472 -2.94 -8.45 -27.73
C ARG A 472 -3.21 -9.82 -27.12
N PHE A 473 -2.39 -10.28 -26.18
CA PHE A 473 -2.58 -11.56 -25.51
C PHE A 473 -3.91 -11.61 -24.75
N LEU A 474 -4.22 -10.57 -23.97
CA LEU A 474 -5.45 -10.51 -23.19
C LEU A 474 -6.69 -10.43 -24.07
N GLN A 475 -6.64 -9.63 -25.15
CA GLN A 475 -7.72 -9.51 -26.11
C GLN A 475 -8.00 -10.82 -26.85
N GLN A 476 -6.94 -11.57 -27.21
CA GLN A 476 -7.09 -12.89 -27.83
C GLN A 476 -7.72 -13.90 -26.87
N ALA A 477 -7.26 -13.93 -25.61
CA ALA A 477 -7.81 -14.81 -24.59
C ALA A 477 -9.29 -14.48 -24.29
N GLU A 478 -9.63 -13.19 -24.16
CA GLU A 478 -10.99 -12.71 -23.98
C GLU A 478 -11.87 -13.06 -25.19
N THR A 479 -11.38 -12.83 -26.41
CA THR A 479 -12.09 -13.19 -27.64
C THR A 479 -12.37 -14.69 -27.72
N GLN A 480 -11.41 -15.53 -27.32
CA GLN A 480 -11.59 -16.97 -27.30
C GLN A 480 -12.61 -17.41 -26.24
N GLN A 481 -12.60 -16.80 -25.05
CA GLN A 481 -13.60 -17.03 -24.01
C GLN A 481 -15.01 -16.60 -24.47
N LEU A 482 -15.14 -15.42 -25.07
CA LEU A 482 -16.43 -14.92 -25.56
C LEU A 482 -17.00 -15.77 -26.69
N LYS A 483 -16.16 -16.22 -27.64
CA LYS A 483 -16.58 -17.13 -28.72
C LYS A 483 -17.06 -18.50 -28.22
N ALA A 484 -16.43 -18.99 -27.15
CA ALA A 484 -16.83 -20.26 -26.54
C ALA A 484 -18.13 -20.12 -25.74
N LEU A 485 -18.43 -18.93 -25.22
CA LEU A 485 -19.60 -18.68 -24.39
C LEU A 485 -20.90 -18.76 -25.19
N ARG A 486 -21.74 -19.73 -24.83
CA ARG A 486 -23.09 -19.93 -25.37
C ARG A 486 -24.12 -19.38 -24.40
N VAL A 487 -24.88 -18.38 -24.82
CA VAL A 487 -25.88 -17.71 -23.98
C VAL A 487 -27.28 -17.95 -24.56
N ALA A 488 -28.13 -18.62 -23.78
CA ALA A 488 -29.54 -18.80 -24.07
C ALA A 488 -30.36 -17.74 -23.34
N VAL A 489 -31.17 -16.98 -24.07
CA VAL A 489 -32.09 -15.97 -23.52
C VAL A 489 -33.52 -16.46 -23.69
N LEU A 490 -34.18 -16.73 -22.57
CA LEU A 490 -35.58 -17.12 -22.48
C LEU A 490 -36.44 -15.88 -22.25
N ASP A 491 -37.34 -15.62 -23.18
CA ASP A 491 -38.26 -14.47 -23.17
C ASP A 491 -39.68 -14.96 -22.92
N ASP A 492 -40.43 -14.34 -22.01
CA ASP A 492 -41.86 -14.65 -21.80
C ASP A 492 -42.77 -13.79 -22.70
N GLY A 493 -42.19 -12.95 -23.56
CA GLY A 493 -42.90 -12.07 -24.49
C GLY A 493 -43.63 -10.91 -23.81
N ALA A 494 -43.66 -10.84 -22.48
CA ALA A 494 -44.21 -9.72 -21.74
C ALA A 494 -43.12 -8.64 -21.62
N ASN A 495 -43.35 -7.50 -22.27
CA ASN A 495 -42.56 -6.26 -22.11
C ASN A 495 -41.26 -6.14 -22.93
N GLY A 496 -40.97 -7.06 -23.86
CA GLY A 496 -39.82 -6.94 -24.80
C GLY A 496 -38.44 -7.00 -24.13
N MET A 497 -38.35 -7.57 -22.93
CA MET A 497 -37.13 -7.60 -22.12
C MET A 497 -36.08 -8.56 -22.69
N GLY A 498 -36.47 -9.75 -23.16
CA GLY A 498 -35.53 -10.68 -23.81
C GLY A 498 -34.91 -10.08 -25.07
N ALA A 499 -35.72 -9.43 -25.91
CA ALA A 499 -35.24 -8.67 -27.07
C ALA A 499 -34.29 -7.52 -26.67
N ALA A 500 -34.58 -6.78 -25.60
CA ALA A 500 -33.69 -5.72 -25.10
C ALA A 500 -32.34 -6.28 -24.61
N ILE A 501 -32.35 -7.43 -23.93
CA ILE A 501 -31.12 -8.13 -23.48
C ILE A 501 -30.31 -8.59 -24.68
N CYS A 502 -30.94 -9.27 -25.65
CA CYS A 502 -30.27 -9.71 -26.87
C CYS A 502 -29.65 -8.53 -27.62
N ASN A 503 -30.40 -7.46 -27.87
CA ASN A 503 -29.90 -6.28 -28.59
C ASN A 503 -28.68 -5.66 -27.90
N ASN A 504 -28.71 -5.54 -26.57
CA ASN A 504 -27.57 -4.99 -25.83
C ASN A 504 -26.38 -5.97 -25.76
N LEU A 505 -26.63 -7.27 -25.60
CA LEU A 505 -25.57 -8.28 -25.63
C LEU A 505 -24.91 -8.36 -27.00
N THR A 506 -25.66 -8.31 -28.11
CA THR A 506 -25.11 -8.25 -29.46
C THR A 506 -24.30 -6.96 -29.68
N ARG A 507 -24.75 -5.83 -29.12
CA ARG A 507 -24.04 -4.54 -29.21
C ARG A 507 -22.75 -4.52 -28.40
N GLU A 508 -22.76 -5.04 -27.18
CA GLU A 508 -21.62 -4.95 -26.26
C GLU A 508 -20.67 -6.15 -26.32
N LEU A 509 -21.17 -7.32 -26.72
CA LEU A 509 -20.46 -8.59 -26.79
C LEU A 509 -20.77 -9.32 -28.12
N PRO A 510 -20.39 -8.74 -29.28
CA PRO A 510 -20.76 -9.27 -30.60
C PRO A 510 -20.18 -10.66 -30.92
N GLN A 511 -19.26 -11.15 -30.09
CA GLN A 511 -18.56 -12.41 -30.29
C GLN A 511 -19.21 -13.60 -29.56
N VAL A 512 -20.21 -13.34 -28.71
CA VAL A 512 -20.94 -14.37 -27.94
C VAL A 512 -21.95 -15.08 -28.84
N THR A 513 -22.08 -16.40 -28.68
CA THR A 513 -23.12 -17.16 -29.38
C THR A 513 -24.44 -17.00 -28.62
N LEU A 514 -25.34 -16.17 -29.15
CA LEU A 514 -26.63 -15.86 -28.55
C LEU A 514 -27.75 -16.63 -29.24
N GLN A 515 -28.61 -17.28 -28.45
CA GLN A 515 -29.85 -17.88 -28.93
C GLN A 515 -31.02 -17.38 -28.08
N GLN A 516 -32.06 -16.84 -28.74
CA GLN A 516 -33.27 -16.35 -28.07
C GLN A 516 -34.42 -17.32 -28.32
N TYR A 517 -35.12 -17.70 -27.25
CA TYR A 517 -36.33 -18.52 -27.32
C TYR A 517 -37.48 -17.84 -26.58
N ASN A 518 -38.66 -17.88 -27.18
CA ASN A 518 -39.87 -17.35 -26.58
C ASN A 518 -40.66 -18.48 -25.90
N LEU A 519 -40.87 -18.35 -24.59
CA LEU A 519 -41.51 -19.33 -23.72
C LEU A 519 -43.04 -19.43 -23.92
N ARG A 520 -43.68 -18.46 -24.61
CA ARG A 520 -45.14 -18.39 -24.75
C ARG A 520 -45.67 -18.73 -26.14
N THR A 521 -44.82 -18.86 -27.15
CA THR A 521 -45.22 -19.28 -28.51
C THR A 521 -44.86 -20.75 -28.71
N ASN A 522 -45.87 -21.61 -28.67
CA ASN A 522 -45.75 -23.05 -28.96
C ASN A 522 -45.89 -23.41 -30.45
N GLU A 523 -45.85 -22.43 -31.37
CA GLU A 523 -45.95 -22.72 -32.79
C GLU A 523 -44.61 -22.52 -33.51
N PRO A 524 -44.04 -23.55 -34.15
CA PRO A 524 -42.95 -23.36 -35.08
C PRO A 524 -43.48 -22.56 -36.27
N THR A 525 -43.19 -21.26 -36.33
CA THR A 525 -43.30 -20.54 -37.59
C THR A 525 -42.38 -21.22 -38.60
N GLU A 526 -42.96 -21.74 -39.70
CA GLU A 526 -42.41 -22.61 -40.76
C GLU A 526 -41.19 -22.07 -41.54
N SER A 527 -40.30 -21.29 -40.93
CA SER A 527 -39.16 -20.67 -41.62
C SER A 527 -37.87 -20.53 -40.80
N THR A 528 -37.74 -21.26 -39.69
CA THR A 528 -36.48 -21.27 -38.93
C THR A 528 -36.16 -22.69 -38.44
N GLU A 529 -35.12 -23.28 -39.01
CA GLU A 529 -34.42 -24.47 -38.48
C GLU A 529 -33.77 -24.12 -37.12
N GLN A 530 -34.59 -23.92 -36.09
CA GLN A 530 -34.10 -23.72 -34.73
C GLN A 530 -33.98 -25.07 -34.02
N PRO A 531 -32.83 -25.36 -33.38
CA PRO A 531 -32.66 -26.59 -32.61
C PRO A 531 -33.70 -26.69 -31.48
N PRO A 532 -34.07 -27.90 -31.03
CA PRO A 532 -34.98 -28.08 -29.91
C PRO A 532 -34.52 -27.29 -28.68
N LEU A 533 -35.43 -26.58 -28.01
CA LEU A 533 -35.13 -25.76 -26.82
C LEU A 533 -34.36 -26.56 -25.74
N VAL A 534 -34.69 -27.83 -25.55
CA VAL A 534 -34.03 -28.71 -24.59
C VAL A 534 -32.55 -28.94 -24.93
N GLU A 535 -32.21 -29.04 -26.22
CA GLU A 535 -30.82 -29.22 -26.68
C GLU A 535 -30.03 -27.93 -26.47
N VAL A 536 -30.63 -26.77 -26.75
CA VAL A 536 -30.03 -25.46 -26.51
C VAL A 536 -29.74 -25.23 -25.03
N LEU A 537 -30.68 -25.58 -24.16
CA LEU A 537 -30.52 -25.46 -22.71
C LEU A 537 -29.46 -26.44 -22.17
N ALA A 538 -29.31 -27.61 -22.76
CA ALA A 538 -28.27 -28.58 -22.41
C ALA A 538 -26.87 -28.10 -22.83
N GLU A 539 -26.77 -27.39 -23.95
CA GLU A 539 -25.51 -26.90 -24.53
C GLU A 539 -25.10 -25.48 -24.11
N ALA A 540 -25.99 -24.74 -23.42
CA ALA A 540 -25.71 -23.38 -22.97
C ALA A 540 -24.71 -23.34 -21.80
N ASP A 541 -23.86 -22.31 -21.78
CA ASP A 541 -23.03 -21.97 -20.61
C ASP A 541 -23.79 -21.05 -19.64
N VAL A 542 -24.66 -20.19 -20.19
CA VAL A 542 -25.49 -19.26 -19.43
C VAL A 542 -26.92 -19.29 -19.94
N ILE A 543 -27.88 -19.43 -19.02
CA ILE A 543 -29.32 -19.30 -19.29
C ILE A 543 -29.82 -18.04 -18.59
N ILE A 544 -30.43 -17.14 -19.34
CA ILE A 544 -30.96 -15.86 -18.86
C ILE A 544 -32.46 -15.87 -19.09
N GLY A 545 -33.25 -15.51 -18.09
CA GLY A 545 -34.68 -15.34 -18.28
C GLY A 545 -35.38 -14.78 -17.05
N PRO A 546 -36.69 -14.52 -17.16
CA PRO A 546 -37.49 -14.10 -16.02
C PRO A 546 -37.49 -15.23 -14.97
N TRP A 547 -37.64 -14.87 -13.70
CA TRP A 547 -37.70 -15.87 -12.64
C TRP A 547 -38.84 -16.89 -12.83
N THR A 548 -39.87 -16.56 -13.60
CA THR A 548 -40.98 -17.45 -13.99
C THR A 548 -40.55 -18.63 -14.87
N MET A 549 -39.35 -18.59 -15.47
CA MET A 549 -38.82 -19.69 -16.29
C MET A 549 -38.57 -21.00 -15.52
N VAL A 550 -38.60 -20.95 -14.17
CA VAL A 550 -38.48 -22.12 -13.29
C VAL A 550 -39.82 -22.49 -12.63
N VAL A 551 -40.91 -21.88 -13.04
CA VAL A 551 -42.27 -22.15 -12.53
C VAL A 551 -43.00 -23.03 -13.52
N GLU A 552 -43.24 -24.29 -13.14
CA GLU A 552 -43.84 -25.32 -14.01
C GLU A 552 -45.17 -24.87 -14.63
N LYS A 553 -45.99 -24.17 -13.85
CA LYS A 553 -47.29 -23.67 -14.31
C LYS A 553 -47.19 -22.63 -15.43
N GLU A 554 -46.06 -21.91 -15.52
CA GLU A 554 -45.85 -20.84 -16.49
C GLU A 554 -45.24 -21.35 -17.81
N VAL A 555 -44.34 -22.35 -17.75
CA VAL A 555 -43.54 -22.77 -18.92
C VAL A 555 -43.56 -24.28 -19.23
N GLY A 556 -44.25 -25.09 -18.41
CA GLY A 556 -44.36 -26.54 -18.56
C GLY A 556 -43.22 -27.34 -17.89
N GLU A 557 -43.51 -28.59 -17.54
CA GLU A 557 -42.61 -29.50 -16.81
C GLU A 557 -41.29 -29.78 -17.57
N GLU A 558 -41.36 -29.92 -18.89
CA GLU A 558 -40.20 -30.23 -19.73
C GLU A 558 -39.14 -29.11 -19.70
N VAL A 559 -39.56 -27.84 -19.82
CA VAL A 559 -38.66 -26.68 -19.80
C VAL A 559 -38.07 -26.46 -18.41
N VAL A 560 -38.89 -26.57 -17.35
CA VAL A 560 -38.39 -26.44 -15.97
C VAL A 560 -37.37 -27.52 -15.67
N THR A 561 -37.64 -28.75 -16.09
CA THR A 561 -36.70 -29.87 -15.92
C THR A 561 -35.41 -29.61 -16.67
N ALA A 562 -35.47 -29.20 -17.95
CA ALA A 562 -34.29 -28.90 -18.76
C ALA A 562 -33.43 -27.78 -18.15
N VAL A 563 -34.04 -26.68 -17.68
CA VAL A 563 -33.33 -25.59 -16.99
C VAL A 563 -32.71 -26.08 -15.68
N ALA A 564 -33.42 -26.88 -14.90
CA ALA A 564 -32.94 -27.39 -13.62
C ALA A 564 -31.78 -28.38 -13.79
N THR A 565 -31.82 -29.26 -14.79
CA THR A 565 -30.79 -30.28 -15.04
C THR A 565 -29.58 -29.76 -15.81
N SER A 566 -29.71 -28.62 -16.51
CA SER A 566 -28.60 -28.03 -17.27
C SER A 566 -27.41 -27.68 -16.36
N PRO A 567 -26.14 -27.89 -16.79
CA PRO A 567 -24.97 -27.45 -16.05
C PRO A 567 -24.72 -25.93 -16.15
N ALA A 568 -25.46 -25.21 -17.00
CA ALA A 568 -25.31 -23.77 -17.23
C ALA A 568 -25.46 -22.93 -15.94
N GLN A 569 -24.85 -21.74 -15.91
CA GLN A 569 -25.17 -20.73 -14.92
C GLN A 569 -26.52 -20.07 -15.25
N LYS A 570 -27.43 -19.97 -14.27
CA LYS A 570 -28.75 -19.38 -14.45
C LYS A 570 -28.80 -17.96 -13.90
N LEU A 571 -29.15 -17.00 -14.76
CA LEU A 571 -29.41 -15.61 -14.41
C LEU A 571 -30.92 -15.37 -14.41
N LEU A 572 -31.49 -15.30 -13.21
CA LEU A 572 -32.93 -15.06 -13.01
C LEU A 572 -33.19 -13.57 -12.85
N ILE A 573 -34.05 -13.03 -13.71
CA ILE A 573 -34.43 -11.63 -13.68
C ILE A 573 -35.64 -11.47 -12.76
N PRO A 574 -35.56 -10.61 -11.71
CA PRO A 574 -36.65 -10.44 -10.74
C PRO A 574 -37.75 -9.52 -11.29
N VAL A 575 -38.41 -9.92 -12.38
CA VAL A 575 -39.63 -9.25 -12.89
C VAL A 575 -40.76 -9.36 -11.87
N GLN A 576 -41.62 -8.33 -11.81
CA GLN A 576 -42.78 -8.34 -10.91
C GLN A 576 -43.95 -9.09 -11.55
N GLU A 577 -44.46 -10.06 -10.80
CA GLU A 577 -45.67 -10.83 -11.10
C GLU A 577 -46.76 -10.47 -10.08
N LYS A 578 -48.02 -10.61 -10.49
CA LYS A 578 -49.15 -10.34 -9.60
C LYS A 578 -49.08 -11.29 -8.41
N ASP A 579 -49.19 -10.76 -7.19
CA ASP A 579 -49.13 -11.51 -5.93
C ASP A 579 -47.73 -12.06 -5.53
N TRP A 580 -46.66 -11.68 -6.23
CA TRP A 580 -45.28 -12.02 -5.86
C TRP A 580 -44.48 -10.79 -5.39
N HIS A 581 -43.74 -10.94 -4.28
CA HIS A 581 -42.94 -9.86 -3.69
C HIS A 581 -41.52 -10.30 -3.35
N TRP A 582 -40.53 -9.57 -3.87
CA TRP A 582 -39.11 -9.79 -3.55
C TRP A 582 -38.72 -9.13 -2.22
N VAL A 583 -38.12 -9.90 -1.31
CA VAL A 583 -37.57 -9.40 -0.04
C VAL A 583 -36.06 -9.17 -0.20
N GLY A 584 -35.59 -7.96 0.12
CA GLY A 584 -34.16 -7.61 0.06
C GLY A 584 -33.62 -7.22 -1.32
N ILE A 585 -34.46 -7.27 -2.36
CA ILE A 585 -34.15 -6.75 -3.70
C ILE A 585 -34.89 -5.42 -3.88
N SER A 586 -34.17 -4.36 -4.24
CA SER A 586 -34.79 -3.06 -4.54
C SER A 586 -35.59 -3.17 -5.84
N ARG A 587 -36.72 -2.45 -5.96
CA ARG A 587 -37.47 -2.38 -7.23
C ARG A 587 -36.52 -1.93 -8.34
N MET A 588 -36.26 -2.82 -9.30
CA MET A 588 -35.48 -2.54 -10.50
C MET A 588 -36.43 -2.18 -11.63
N ASN A 589 -36.17 -1.06 -12.30
CA ASN A 589 -36.77 -0.78 -13.60
C ASN A 589 -36.16 -1.70 -14.66
N ALA A 590 -36.89 -1.91 -15.77
CA ALA A 590 -36.48 -2.81 -16.84
C ALA A 590 -35.08 -2.49 -17.39
N GLU A 591 -34.77 -1.21 -17.59
CA GLU A 591 -33.47 -0.74 -18.07
C GLU A 591 -32.31 -1.14 -17.15
N LYS A 592 -32.45 -0.95 -15.83
CA LYS A 592 -31.44 -1.38 -14.85
C LYS A 592 -31.33 -2.90 -14.74
N ALA A 593 -32.42 -3.63 -14.96
CA ALA A 593 -32.38 -5.10 -15.03
C ALA A 593 -31.57 -5.59 -16.24
N VAL A 594 -31.74 -4.94 -17.40
CA VAL A 594 -30.92 -5.19 -18.59
C VAL A 594 -29.45 -4.86 -18.31
N GLU A 595 -29.14 -3.69 -17.73
CA GLU A 595 -27.77 -3.31 -17.38
C GLU A 595 -27.08 -4.29 -16.40
N GLU A 596 -27.75 -4.67 -15.31
CA GLU A 596 -27.20 -5.62 -14.34
C GLU A 596 -27.05 -7.03 -14.95
N THR A 597 -27.94 -7.42 -15.86
CA THR A 597 -27.85 -8.70 -16.59
C THR A 597 -26.64 -8.72 -17.51
N ILE A 598 -26.43 -7.66 -18.30
CA ILE A 598 -25.24 -7.54 -19.17
C ILE A 598 -23.97 -7.52 -18.33
N HIS A 599 -23.97 -6.80 -17.20
CA HIS A 599 -22.86 -6.79 -16.27
C HIS A 599 -22.57 -8.19 -15.70
N ALA A 600 -23.60 -8.95 -15.33
CA ALA A 600 -23.45 -10.32 -14.88
C ALA A 600 -22.88 -11.23 -15.98
N VAL A 601 -23.35 -11.13 -17.22
CA VAL A 601 -22.80 -11.89 -18.35
C VAL A 601 -21.34 -11.55 -18.60
N LYS A 602 -20.95 -10.28 -18.51
CA LYS A 602 -19.53 -9.86 -18.60
C LYS A 602 -18.69 -10.45 -17.48
N GLN A 603 -19.21 -10.51 -16.25
CA GLN A 603 -18.53 -11.16 -15.14
C GLN A 603 -18.34 -12.66 -15.39
N ILE A 604 -19.37 -13.35 -15.87
CA ILE A 604 -19.28 -14.78 -16.20
C ILE A 604 -18.26 -15.01 -17.33
N ALA A 605 -18.32 -14.20 -18.39
CA ALA A 605 -17.36 -14.25 -19.50
C ALA A 605 -15.91 -14.05 -19.01
N ALA A 606 -15.70 -13.19 -18.01
CA ALA A 606 -14.40 -12.96 -17.38
C ALA A 606 -13.99 -14.06 -16.38
N GLY A 607 -14.86 -15.04 -16.08
CA GLY A 607 -14.66 -16.05 -15.05
C GLY A 607 -14.81 -15.50 -13.61
N GLU A 608 -15.41 -14.33 -13.46
CA GLU A 608 -15.69 -13.69 -12.18
C GLU A 608 -16.99 -14.22 -11.56
N LYS A 609 -17.11 -14.09 -10.23
CA LYS A 609 -18.38 -14.37 -9.55
C LYS A 609 -19.36 -13.24 -9.83
N VAL A 610 -20.60 -13.61 -10.18
CA VAL A 610 -21.70 -12.66 -10.38
C VAL A 610 -21.92 -11.86 -9.08
N THR A 611 -21.73 -10.54 -9.17
CA THR A 611 -21.93 -9.61 -8.07
C THR A 611 -22.66 -8.38 -8.57
N GLN A 612 -23.58 -7.87 -7.75
CA GLN A 612 -24.27 -6.61 -8.06
C GLN A 612 -23.28 -5.47 -8.24
N LYS A 613 -23.56 -4.59 -9.20
CA LYS A 613 -22.78 -3.37 -9.43
C LYS A 613 -22.92 -2.43 -8.22
N ARG A 614 -22.04 -2.57 -7.22
CA ARG A 614 -21.98 -1.66 -6.07
C ARG A 614 -21.31 -0.37 -6.52
N SER A 615 -22.09 0.69 -6.71
CA SER A 615 -21.53 2.04 -6.77
C SER A 615 -20.82 2.33 -5.43
N LEU A 616 -19.56 2.78 -5.50
CA LEU A 616 -18.85 3.25 -4.32
C LEU A 616 -19.63 4.46 -3.78
N GLY A 617 -20.32 4.28 -2.66
CA GLY A 617 -21.01 5.40 -2.01
C GLY A 617 -20.00 6.49 -1.67
N ALA A 618 -20.40 7.76 -1.86
CA ALA A 618 -19.54 8.94 -1.65
C ALA A 618 -18.78 8.91 -0.31
N GLY A 619 -19.38 8.34 0.76
CA GLY A 619 -18.72 8.17 2.05
C GLY A 619 -17.49 7.25 2.04
N SER A 620 -17.47 6.23 1.18
CA SER A 620 -16.31 5.34 0.99
C SER A 620 -15.16 6.05 0.29
N ILE A 621 -15.48 6.89 -0.70
CA ILE A 621 -14.52 7.73 -1.42
C ILE A 621 -13.91 8.77 -0.47
N ILE A 622 -14.76 9.43 0.33
CA ILE A 622 -14.32 10.39 1.36
C ILE A 622 -13.46 9.69 2.42
N ALA A 623 -13.83 8.49 2.88
CA ALA A 623 -13.04 7.75 3.85
C ALA A 623 -11.66 7.33 3.30
N ILE A 624 -11.58 6.96 2.02
CA ILE A 624 -10.30 6.67 1.34
C ILE A 624 -9.45 7.94 1.22
N ILE A 625 -10.05 9.08 0.83
CA ILE A 625 -9.36 10.37 0.75
C ILE A 625 -8.85 10.79 2.13
N ILE A 626 -9.68 10.68 3.18
CA ILE A 626 -9.27 11.00 4.56
C ILE A 626 -8.17 10.06 5.03
N ALA A 627 -8.24 8.76 4.73
CA ALA A 627 -7.18 7.82 5.08
C ALA A 627 -5.85 8.12 4.36
N ILE A 628 -5.90 8.48 3.08
CA ILE A 628 -4.73 8.91 2.30
C ILE A 628 -4.16 10.21 2.89
N LEU A 629 -5.02 11.19 3.21
CA LEU A 629 -4.62 12.45 3.84
C LEU A 629 -4.04 12.23 5.24
N LEU A 630 -4.59 11.34 6.07
CA LEU A 630 -4.05 11.01 7.39
C LEU A 630 -2.67 10.35 7.29
N VAL A 631 -2.46 9.46 6.32
CA VAL A 631 -1.14 8.88 6.07
C VAL A 631 -0.15 9.95 5.60
N LEU A 632 -0.57 10.83 4.68
CA LEU A 632 0.25 11.93 4.16
C LEU A 632 0.59 13.00 5.20
N PHE A 633 -0.33 13.33 6.10
CA PHE A 633 -0.20 14.46 7.03
C PHE A 633 0.13 14.07 8.48
N ALA A 634 -0.02 12.82 8.90
CA ALA A 634 0.33 12.39 10.27
C ALA A 634 1.49 11.39 10.30
N VAL A 635 1.50 10.40 9.39
CA VAL A 635 2.52 9.34 9.43
C VAL A 635 3.83 9.81 8.79
N ILE A 636 3.76 10.46 7.62
CA ILE A 636 4.96 10.96 6.94
C ILE A 636 5.67 12.05 7.78
N PRO A 637 4.98 13.06 8.35
CA PRO A 637 5.64 14.04 9.21
C PRO A 637 6.16 13.45 10.53
N PHE A 638 5.52 12.41 11.08
CA PHE A 638 6.02 11.72 12.27
C PHE A 638 7.29 10.92 11.98
N ILE A 639 7.35 10.23 10.83
CA ILE A 639 8.55 9.53 10.36
C ILE A 639 9.66 10.55 10.03
N ILE A 640 9.33 11.65 9.35
CA ILE A 640 10.26 12.75 9.07
C ILE A 640 10.74 13.40 10.36
N TYR A 641 9.88 13.62 11.36
CA TYR A 641 10.24 14.14 12.68
C TYR A 641 11.21 13.20 13.41
N LEU A 642 10.94 11.89 13.38
CA LEU A 642 11.84 10.86 13.90
C LEU A 642 13.18 10.81 13.17
N ILE A 643 13.20 11.09 11.86
CA ILE A 643 14.43 11.16 11.06
C ILE A 643 15.18 12.49 11.31
N SER A 644 14.46 13.60 11.48
CA SER A 644 15.03 14.94 11.67
C SER A 644 15.53 15.21 13.08
N GLU A 645 15.15 14.40 14.07
CA GLU A 645 15.82 14.39 15.37
C GLU A 645 17.06 13.47 15.40
N VAL A 646 17.27 12.67 14.36
CA VAL A 646 18.37 11.71 14.22
C VAL A 646 19.50 12.24 13.31
N LEU A 647 19.19 13.15 12.38
CA LEU A 647 20.14 14.00 11.66
C LEU A 647 20.37 15.30 12.44
#